data_AF-A0A835YMK0-F1
#
_entry.id   AF-A0A835YMK0-F1
#
_cell.length_a   1.000
_cell.length_b   1.000
_cell.length_c   1.000
_cell.angle_alpha   90.00
_cell.angle_beta   90.00
_cell.angle_gamma   90.00
#
_symmetry.space_group_name_H-M   'P 1'
#
loop_
_entity.id
_entity.type
_entity.pdbx_description
1 polymer ?
#
loop_
_entity_poly.entity_id
_entity_poly.type
_entity_poly.pdbx_seq_one_letter_code
_entity_poly.pdbx_strand_id
1 'polypeptide(L)'
;MLRTFGVLKWGKGEDRPQRISTTPIGLRTVLRDSPIEGITVDAMVEKFTAVSDHASKVRVNASLLANYIFIRSLHDDDTLPLADQAFFTACLSCCRSADTRCTTVKQRFAEFSAATGIVAYPSMPGTTRVFENQAQDMATAANTFIDVHFGDRRLTLVKWGLKVMLRSRVTFTQKVFERRIGELCTFILSTRSEMDVMAAIREELQRLGFIGCFDIVEQLCAITVDFYGSDYPSKLRHLLELQELYLADDRLRFDAINRAAYAAFPKLYPEDTNKQARKAMLDEWTFYADPRNTMSPLPINHNTATFVRLCKKSICELFPKLKVCIAAGDPWWFKAIIDPFSSKAGIPRLRHEFNKYARSEHGMFAAMKMVRDGKDIPVPWMIGPSFETDGKQRRLQLITSALDHPGAPGFLHLHEAGYNVSFIDTTLEEVLEKGDGVYNLRHIYTEAGLQGFDGVTVTPMDPGQKLVAAGAHIQGEDWRIENAADIMFGDHPRVTFSGVEWQTKTFTLKSQNAEKLRRRADRPYGQALQQLQGERKNTCDLATFTKYCTTWNATSGAIWAEVLTSQRRGHRFLRFRAIQRAVEEVAERFAPIKGGKEKYGRRIIMFEDGIWKPKKGCPAAPNKKIVRAICQRSATVMIPAAWGTKTCLGCGYENSDGTDYRTRLCTTSPGCLLHPHTPTIEINRDHGAVGVLGVRAVYVISRIWSAYRDWRPVGYNM
;
A
#
# COMPACT_ATOMS: atom_id res chain seq x y z
N MET A 1 24.00 -20.43 24.07
CA MET A 1 22.61 -20.84 23.76
C MET A 1 21.83 -19.94 22.79
N LEU A 2 22.21 -18.67 22.49
CA LEU A 2 21.55 -17.86 21.43
C LEU A 2 22.34 -17.66 20.13
N ARG A 3 23.56 -18.19 20.01
CA ARG A 3 24.23 -18.32 18.70
C ARG A 3 23.41 -19.20 17.73
N THR A 4 22.52 -20.04 18.24
CA THR A 4 21.65 -20.94 17.48
C THR A 4 20.53 -20.25 16.72
N PHE A 5 20.06 -19.06 17.11
CA PHE A 5 18.96 -18.38 16.41
C PHE A 5 19.42 -17.61 15.17
N GLY A 6 20.68 -17.14 15.15
CA GLY A 6 21.30 -16.53 13.97
C GLY A 6 21.93 -17.54 13.02
N VAL A 7 21.91 -18.83 13.40
CA VAL A 7 22.48 -19.97 12.66
C VAL A 7 21.53 -21.16 12.78
N LEU A 8 20.23 -20.93 12.59
CA LEU A 8 19.34 -22.02 12.20
C LEU A 8 19.66 -22.34 10.74
N LYS A 9 20.78 -23.04 10.52
CA LYS A 9 20.89 -23.89 9.33
C LYS A 9 19.97 -25.06 9.63
N TRP A 10 18.77 -25.00 9.07
CA TRP A 10 17.91 -26.16 8.92
C TRP A 10 18.76 -27.24 8.26
N GLY A 11 18.60 -28.50 8.68
CA GLY A 11 19.51 -29.59 8.30
C GLY A 11 19.85 -29.59 6.80
N LYS A 12 20.96 -30.24 6.42
CA LYS A 12 21.59 -30.23 5.08
C LYS A 12 20.70 -30.58 3.86
N GLY A 13 19.38 -30.74 3.99
CA GLY A 13 18.42 -30.85 2.88
C GLY A 13 17.56 -29.59 2.78
N GLU A 14 17.84 -28.80 1.73
CA GLU A 14 17.03 -27.69 1.20
C GLU A 14 16.70 -26.53 2.17
N ASP A 15 17.09 -25.30 1.80
CA ASP A 15 16.72 -24.06 2.49
C ASP A 15 15.19 -23.87 2.44
N ARG A 16 14.46 -24.48 3.39
CA ARG A 16 13.01 -24.35 3.49
C ARG A 16 12.65 -22.89 3.83
N PRO A 17 11.84 -22.19 3.02
CA PRO A 17 11.49 -20.80 3.30
C PRO A 17 10.69 -20.68 4.61
N GLN A 18 11.02 -19.69 5.43
CA GLN A 18 10.29 -19.39 6.67
C GLN A 18 9.20 -18.35 6.44
N ARG A 19 8.04 -18.53 7.07
CA ARG A 19 6.98 -17.52 7.09
C ARG A 19 6.97 -16.80 8.42
N ILE A 20 7.18 -15.48 8.39
CA ILE A 20 7.11 -14.59 9.56
C ILE A 20 5.78 -13.84 9.52
N SER A 21 4.98 -13.97 10.58
CA SER A 21 3.79 -13.14 10.80
C SER A 21 3.97 -12.33 12.08
N THR A 22 3.28 -11.19 12.22
CA THR A 22 3.32 -10.41 13.45
C THR A 22 1.95 -10.28 14.10
N THR A 23 1.89 -10.47 15.42
CA THR A 23 0.64 -10.30 16.20
C THR A 23 0.81 -9.21 17.25
N PRO A 24 -0.02 -8.15 17.22
CA PRO A 24 0.05 -7.06 18.18
C PRO A 24 -0.75 -7.32 19.45
N ILE A 25 -0.16 -7.05 20.62
CA ILE A 25 -0.74 -7.20 21.96
C ILE A 25 -0.40 -5.94 22.80
N GLY A 26 -1.21 -5.63 23.82
CA GLY A 26 -0.92 -4.52 24.73
C GLY A 26 0.28 -4.83 25.64
N LEU A 27 1.22 -3.89 25.78
CA LEU A 27 2.48 -4.07 26.54
C LEU A 27 2.23 -4.49 28.01
N ARG A 28 1.27 -3.86 28.69
CA ARG A 28 0.91 -4.15 30.09
C ARG A 28 0.15 -5.47 30.28
N THR A 29 -0.61 -5.90 29.27
CA THR A 29 -1.28 -7.21 29.32
C THR A 29 -0.25 -8.36 29.40
N VAL A 30 0.96 -8.09 28.91
CA VAL A 30 2.04 -9.08 28.81
C VAL A 30 2.90 -9.10 30.07
N LEU A 31 3.29 -7.93 30.58
CA LEU A 31 4.12 -7.83 31.78
C LEU A 31 3.24 -7.75 33.05
N ARG A 32 2.73 -8.89 33.58
CA ARG A 32 2.05 -8.90 34.88
C ARG A 32 3.02 -9.10 36.05
N ASP A 33 2.90 -8.22 37.04
CA ASP A 33 3.15 -8.32 38.49
C ASP A 33 4.46 -8.92 39.06
N SER A 34 5.41 -9.38 38.25
CA SER A 34 6.73 -9.79 38.76
C SER A 34 7.80 -8.76 38.41
N PRO A 35 8.23 -7.92 39.36
CA PRO A 35 9.41 -7.08 39.16
C PRO A 35 10.62 -7.96 38.90
N ILE A 36 11.35 -7.71 37.82
CA ILE A 36 12.59 -8.43 37.53
C ILE A 36 13.71 -7.65 38.19
N GLU A 37 14.32 -8.21 39.25
CA GLU A 37 15.48 -7.63 39.95
C GLU A 37 15.33 -6.12 40.24
N GLY A 38 14.18 -5.70 40.78
CA GLY A 38 13.92 -4.31 41.14
C GLY A 38 13.61 -3.37 39.97
N ILE A 39 13.45 -3.88 38.74
CA ILE A 39 12.90 -3.13 37.61
C ILE A 39 11.40 -3.40 37.53
N THR A 40 10.59 -2.39 37.81
CA THR A 40 9.14 -2.48 37.68
C THR A 40 8.71 -2.51 36.21
N VAL A 41 7.55 -3.09 35.95
CA VAL A 41 6.91 -3.09 34.62
C VAL A 41 6.78 -1.66 34.10
N ASP A 42 6.39 -0.72 34.95
CA ASP A 42 6.23 0.68 34.57
C ASP A 42 7.55 1.34 34.19
N ALA A 43 8.65 1.07 34.92
CA ALA A 43 9.98 1.55 34.54
C ALA A 43 10.41 1.01 33.16
N MET A 44 10.07 -0.25 32.85
CA MET A 44 10.32 -0.81 31.52
C MET A 44 9.45 -0.14 30.43
N VAL A 45 8.15 0.06 30.70
CA VAL A 45 7.22 0.73 29.77
C VAL A 45 7.70 2.14 29.46
N GLU A 46 8.11 2.87 30.49
CA GLU A 46 8.64 4.23 30.38
C GLU A 46 9.93 4.25 29.56
N LYS A 47 10.87 3.34 29.84
CA LYS A 47 12.12 3.25 29.06
C LYS A 47 11.86 2.91 27.59
N PHE A 48 10.98 1.95 27.29
CA PHE A 48 10.61 1.62 25.91
C PHE A 48 9.88 2.77 25.21
N THR A 49 9.06 3.51 25.95
CA THR A 49 8.41 4.72 25.46
C THR A 49 9.44 5.78 25.10
N ALA A 50 10.38 6.08 25.99
CA ALA A 50 11.45 7.04 25.73
C ALA A 50 12.32 6.64 24.53
N VAL A 51 12.67 5.35 24.41
CA VAL A 51 13.42 4.83 23.27
C VAL A 51 12.63 4.97 21.97
N SER A 52 11.36 4.59 21.96
CA SER A 52 10.49 4.72 20.78
C SER A 52 10.32 6.19 20.37
N ASP A 53 10.15 7.10 21.33
CA ASP A 53 10.03 8.53 21.06
C ASP A 53 11.31 9.12 20.49
N HIS A 54 12.45 8.83 21.13
CA HIS A 54 13.75 9.27 20.66
C HIS A 54 14.03 8.73 19.25
N ALA A 55 13.83 7.44 19.04
CA ALA A 55 14.06 6.80 17.75
C ALA A 55 13.08 7.29 16.66
N SER A 56 11.87 7.72 17.02
CA SER A 56 10.93 8.34 16.09
C SER A 56 11.43 9.70 15.62
N LYS A 57 11.87 10.55 16.55
CA LYS A 57 12.39 11.89 16.25
C LYS A 57 13.63 11.82 15.37
N VAL A 58 14.60 10.99 15.75
CA VAL A 58 15.84 10.78 15.00
C VAL A 58 15.55 10.24 13.59
N ARG A 59 14.63 9.27 13.46
CA ARG A 59 14.28 8.69 12.16
C ARG A 59 13.69 9.71 11.18
N VAL A 60 12.87 10.66 11.67
CA VAL A 60 12.35 11.73 10.80
C VAL A 60 13.50 12.60 10.32
N ASN A 61 14.33 13.12 11.22
CA ASN A 61 15.47 13.97 10.83
C ASN A 61 16.44 13.25 9.89
N ALA A 62 16.71 11.96 10.12
CA ALA A 62 17.55 11.17 9.22
C ALA A 62 16.91 10.98 7.84
N SER A 63 15.58 10.88 7.73
CA SER A 63 14.90 10.84 6.43
C SER A 63 14.91 12.18 5.70
N LEU A 64 14.89 13.29 6.44
CA LEU A 64 15.03 14.64 5.87
C LEU A 64 16.46 14.87 5.39
N LEU A 65 17.46 14.52 6.21
CA LEU A 65 18.87 14.54 5.85
C LEU A 65 19.14 13.68 4.62
N ALA A 66 18.62 12.44 4.58
CA ALA A 66 18.77 11.57 3.42
C ALA A 66 18.22 12.23 2.14
N ASN A 67 16.99 12.75 2.17
CA ASN A 67 16.44 13.49 1.03
C ASN A 67 17.29 14.71 0.67
N TYR A 68 17.76 15.49 1.65
CA TYR A 68 18.63 16.63 1.42
C TYR A 68 19.91 16.23 0.70
N ILE A 69 20.58 15.17 1.15
CA ILE A 69 21.80 14.65 0.50
C ILE A 69 21.52 14.28 -0.95
N PHE A 70 20.45 13.53 -1.21
CA PHE A 70 20.09 13.18 -2.59
C PHE A 70 19.81 14.42 -3.43
N ILE A 71 18.96 15.34 -2.97
CA ILE A 71 18.62 16.57 -3.72
C ILE A 71 19.87 17.43 -3.96
N ARG A 72 20.75 17.52 -2.96
CA ARG A 72 21.97 18.32 -3.05
C ARG A 72 23.00 17.70 -3.98
N SER A 73 23.22 16.39 -3.90
CA SER A 73 24.10 15.67 -4.84
C SER A 73 23.64 15.83 -6.27
N LEU A 74 22.33 15.92 -6.51
CA LEU A 74 21.79 16.21 -7.84
C LEU A 74 22.05 17.62 -8.31
N HIS A 75 21.86 18.60 -7.42
CA HIS A 75 22.17 19.98 -7.75
C HIS A 75 23.67 20.21 -8.01
N ASP A 76 24.53 19.41 -7.39
CA ASP A 76 25.99 19.54 -7.48
C ASP A 76 26.60 18.63 -8.58
N ASP A 77 25.79 17.90 -9.37
CA ASP A 77 26.24 16.86 -10.32
C ASP A 77 27.17 15.78 -9.71
N ASP A 78 26.97 15.50 -8.42
CA ASP A 78 27.74 14.52 -7.65
C ASP A 78 27.24 13.09 -7.84
N THR A 79 28.09 12.12 -7.46
CA THR A 79 27.67 10.72 -7.39
C THR A 79 26.56 10.53 -6.33
N LEU A 80 25.42 10.02 -6.77
CA LEU A 80 24.30 9.67 -5.89
C LEU A 80 24.69 8.55 -4.91
N PRO A 81 24.40 8.69 -3.60
CA PRO A 81 24.64 7.61 -2.66
C PRO A 81 23.69 6.43 -2.90
N LEU A 82 24.14 5.22 -2.54
CA LEU A 82 23.27 4.05 -2.46
C LEU A 82 22.36 4.19 -1.24
N ALA A 83 21.04 4.01 -1.41
CA ALA A 83 20.07 4.06 -0.32
C ALA A 83 20.06 2.76 0.51
N ASP A 84 21.23 2.30 0.92
CA ASP A 84 21.45 1.05 1.63
C ASP A 84 21.49 1.23 3.16
N GLN A 85 21.69 0.12 3.87
CA GLN A 85 21.79 0.13 5.33
C GLN A 85 22.96 0.99 5.84
N ALA A 86 24.09 1.02 5.13
CA ALA A 86 25.28 1.77 5.55
C ALA A 86 25.03 3.28 5.47
N PHE A 87 24.43 3.75 4.37
CA PHE A 87 24.01 5.13 4.18
C PHE A 87 23.03 5.59 5.27
N PHE A 88 21.97 4.81 5.53
CA PHE A 88 21.01 5.17 6.57
C PHE A 88 21.59 5.06 7.99
N THR A 89 22.54 4.16 8.22
CA THR A 89 23.29 4.09 9.48
C THR A 89 24.10 5.37 9.71
N ALA A 90 24.76 5.88 8.66
CA ALA A 90 25.49 7.15 8.73
C ALA A 90 24.54 8.33 9.00
N CYS A 91 23.40 8.40 8.29
CA CYS A 91 22.40 9.46 8.50
C CYS A 91 21.84 9.46 9.93
N LEU A 92 21.46 8.29 10.44
CA LEU A 92 20.97 8.15 11.82
C LEU A 92 22.05 8.51 12.86
N SER A 93 23.32 8.18 12.60
CA SER A 93 24.43 8.52 13.51
C SER A 93 24.65 10.03 13.56
N CYS A 94 24.66 10.72 12.41
CA CYS A 94 24.70 12.18 12.36
C CYS A 94 23.56 12.83 13.14
N CYS A 95 22.33 12.35 12.96
CA CYS A 95 21.18 12.90 13.67
C CYS A 95 21.14 12.58 15.19
N ARG A 96 22.07 11.75 15.71
CA ARG A 96 22.16 11.35 17.14
C ARG A 96 23.37 11.91 17.90
N SER A 97 24.45 12.20 17.21
CA SER A 97 25.68 12.65 17.87
C SER A 97 26.48 13.62 17.02
N ALA A 98 26.00 14.00 15.84
CA ALA A 98 26.77 14.68 14.80
C ALA A 98 28.09 13.96 14.44
N ASP A 99 28.21 12.69 14.83
CA ASP A 99 29.43 11.92 14.70
C ASP A 99 29.14 10.63 13.91
N THR A 100 29.81 10.53 12.77
CA THR A 100 29.76 9.39 11.87
C THR A 100 31.15 9.22 11.28
N ARG A 101 31.50 7.98 10.93
CA ARG A 101 32.75 7.67 10.22
C ARG A 101 32.68 8.06 8.73
N CYS A 102 31.49 8.29 8.20
CA CYS A 102 31.29 8.72 6.82
C CYS A 102 31.48 10.24 6.72
N THR A 103 32.66 10.68 6.30
CA THR A 103 33.04 12.10 6.17
C THR A 103 32.07 12.88 5.27
N THR A 104 31.65 12.29 4.15
CA THR A 104 30.69 12.90 3.22
C THR A 104 29.34 13.19 3.89
N VAL A 105 28.74 12.20 4.57
CA VAL A 105 27.46 12.40 5.27
C VAL A 105 27.61 13.39 6.43
N LYS A 106 28.76 13.38 7.12
CA LYS A 106 29.06 14.34 8.18
C LYS A 106 29.09 15.78 7.66
N GLN A 107 29.78 16.01 6.54
CA GLN A 107 29.84 17.32 5.89
C GLN A 107 28.45 17.77 5.43
N ARG A 108 27.73 16.91 4.70
CA ARG A 108 26.37 17.22 4.25
C ARG A 108 25.38 17.46 5.41
N PHE A 109 25.60 16.82 6.57
CA PHE A 109 24.82 17.11 7.77
C PHE A 109 25.12 18.50 8.34
N ALA A 110 26.38 18.96 8.31
CA ALA A 110 26.72 20.31 8.74
C ALA A 110 26.07 21.36 7.84
N GLU A 111 26.11 21.16 6.51
CA GLU A 111 25.41 22.00 5.53
C GLU A 111 23.90 22.01 5.76
N PHE A 112 23.30 20.83 5.92
CA PHE A 112 21.87 20.67 6.22
C PHE A 112 21.48 21.37 7.53
N SER A 113 22.26 21.20 8.59
CA SER A 113 22.02 21.83 9.89
C SER A 113 22.11 23.35 9.80
N ALA A 114 23.08 23.87 9.04
CA ALA A 114 23.23 25.31 8.82
C ALA A 114 22.05 25.89 8.01
N ALA A 115 21.60 25.17 6.97
CA ALA A 115 20.54 25.63 6.09
C ALA A 115 19.13 25.55 6.72
N THR A 116 18.89 24.57 7.60
CA THR A 116 17.54 24.25 8.12
C THR A 116 17.36 24.51 9.61
N GLY A 117 18.46 24.69 10.35
CA GLY A 117 18.48 24.76 11.80
C GLY A 117 18.22 23.42 12.50
N ILE A 118 18.07 22.32 11.76
CA ILE A 118 17.85 20.99 12.34
C ILE A 118 19.16 20.46 12.93
N VAL A 119 19.19 20.29 14.24
CA VAL A 119 20.35 19.78 14.99
C VAL A 119 20.21 18.31 15.35
N ALA A 120 21.33 17.69 15.73
CA ALA A 120 21.35 16.32 16.23
C ALA A 120 20.62 16.22 17.59
N TYR A 121 19.87 15.14 17.79
CA TYR A 121 19.31 14.83 19.11
C TYR A 121 20.40 14.25 20.02
N PRO A 122 20.40 14.51 21.34
CA PRO A 122 21.33 13.88 22.26
C PRO A 122 21.27 12.36 22.20
N SER A 123 22.42 11.69 22.15
CA SER A 123 22.48 10.23 22.08
C SER A 123 21.84 9.58 23.32
N MET A 124 20.95 8.61 23.10
CA MET A 124 20.38 7.80 24.16
C MET A 124 21.23 6.52 24.37
N PRO A 125 21.78 6.27 25.58
CA PRO A 125 22.56 5.07 25.85
C PRO A 125 21.77 3.78 25.60
N GLY A 126 22.45 2.74 25.11
CA GLY A 126 21.88 1.40 24.92
C GLY A 126 20.90 1.27 23.75
N THR A 127 20.93 2.19 22.78
CA THR A 127 20.01 2.20 21.63
C THR A 127 20.66 1.82 20.30
N THR A 128 21.96 1.46 20.29
CA THR A 128 22.71 1.17 19.06
C THR A 128 22.01 0.15 18.17
N ARG A 129 21.59 -1.00 18.73
CA ARG A 129 20.86 -2.02 17.98
C ARG A 129 19.47 -1.60 17.53
N VAL A 130 18.83 -0.65 18.20
CA VAL A 130 17.55 -0.10 17.74
C VAL A 130 17.75 0.66 16.44
N PHE A 131 18.80 1.47 16.36
CA PHE A 131 19.09 2.29 15.18
C PHE A 131 19.64 1.49 13.99
N GLU A 132 20.40 0.42 14.22
CA GLU A 132 20.79 -0.49 13.13
C GLU A 132 19.58 -1.15 12.46
N ASN A 133 18.57 -1.56 13.24
CA ASN A 133 17.32 -2.10 12.71
C ASN A 133 16.53 -1.00 11.95
N GLN A 134 16.50 0.23 12.47
CA GLN A 134 15.85 1.34 11.78
C GLN A 134 16.53 1.67 10.45
N ALA A 135 17.87 1.61 10.37
CA ALA A 135 18.60 1.82 9.13
C ALA A 135 18.18 0.79 8.07
N GLN A 136 18.05 -0.48 8.47
CA GLN A 136 17.59 -1.53 7.57
C GLN A 136 16.15 -1.31 7.11
N ASP A 137 15.24 -0.92 8.02
CA ASP A 137 13.86 -0.63 7.68
C ASP A 137 13.75 0.57 6.72
N MET A 138 14.59 1.60 6.91
CA MET A 138 14.67 2.76 6.01
C MET A 138 15.20 2.38 4.63
N ALA A 139 16.26 1.57 4.55
CA ALA A 139 16.80 1.05 3.29
C ALA A 139 15.74 0.24 2.52
N THR A 140 15.05 -0.66 3.23
CA THR A 140 13.98 -1.48 2.65
C THR A 140 12.83 -0.61 2.14
N ALA A 141 12.43 0.41 2.91
CA ALA A 141 11.38 1.34 2.51
C ALA A 141 11.79 2.19 1.30
N ALA A 142 13.04 2.64 1.22
CA ALA A 142 13.58 3.40 0.10
C ALA A 142 13.57 2.56 -1.20
N ASN A 143 14.11 1.34 -1.14
CA ASN A 143 14.13 0.43 -2.28
C ASN A 143 12.72 0.09 -2.75
N THR A 144 11.83 -0.27 -1.81
CA THR A 144 10.43 -0.56 -2.13
C THR A 144 9.73 0.66 -2.73
N PHE A 145 9.97 1.86 -2.19
CA PHE A 145 9.36 3.08 -2.69
C PHE A 145 9.75 3.35 -4.14
N ILE A 146 11.04 3.17 -4.49
CA ILE A 146 11.50 3.35 -5.85
C ILE A 146 10.98 2.23 -6.74
N ASP A 147 11.10 0.97 -6.38
CA ASP A 147 10.65 -0.14 -7.23
C ASP A 147 9.14 -0.08 -7.51
N VAL A 148 8.34 0.21 -6.50
CA VAL A 148 6.87 0.26 -6.62
C VAL A 148 6.40 1.49 -7.38
N HIS A 149 7.04 2.65 -7.18
CA HIS A 149 6.55 3.91 -7.75
C HIS A 149 7.35 4.38 -8.97
N PHE A 150 8.42 3.69 -9.37
CA PHE A 150 9.24 4.09 -10.51
C PHE A 150 8.41 4.21 -11.79
N GLY A 151 7.60 3.20 -12.11
CA GLY A 151 6.72 3.22 -13.29
C GLY A 151 5.74 4.39 -13.28
N ASP A 152 5.01 4.58 -12.17
CA ASP A 152 4.05 5.69 -12.00
C ASP A 152 4.73 7.06 -12.08
N ARG A 153 5.94 7.19 -11.50
CA ARG A 153 6.74 8.43 -11.51
C ARG A 153 7.26 8.74 -12.91
N ARG A 154 7.79 7.73 -13.61
CA ARG A 154 8.23 7.83 -15.00
C ARG A 154 7.07 8.22 -15.91
N LEU A 155 5.92 7.55 -15.76
CA LEU A 155 4.69 7.91 -16.46
C LEU A 155 4.28 9.35 -16.20
N THR A 156 4.32 9.80 -14.95
CA THR A 156 3.97 11.18 -14.59
C THR A 156 4.90 12.20 -15.25
N LEU A 157 6.21 11.94 -15.24
CA LEU A 157 7.22 12.82 -15.86
C LEU A 157 7.09 12.87 -17.40
N VAL A 158 7.01 11.71 -18.06
CA VAL A 158 6.84 11.63 -19.52
C VAL A 158 5.53 12.28 -19.94
N LYS A 159 4.44 12.01 -19.21
CA LYS A 159 3.15 12.65 -19.46
C LYS A 159 3.21 14.15 -19.32
N TRP A 160 3.85 14.64 -18.27
CA TRP A 160 3.99 16.07 -18.07
C TRP A 160 4.85 16.70 -19.17
N GLY A 161 6.00 16.12 -19.52
CA GLY A 161 6.83 16.61 -20.62
C GLY A 161 6.08 16.70 -21.93
N LEU A 162 5.37 15.65 -22.32
CA LEU A 162 4.54 15.64 -23.54
C LEU A 162 3.44 16.71 -23.50
N LYS A 163 2.81 16.93 -22.34
CA LYS A 163 1.81 18.00 -22.20
C LYS A 163 2.43 19.36 -22.51
N VAL A 164 3.59 19.65 -21.93
CA VAL A 164 4.23 20.95 -22.07
C VAL A 164 4.72 21.15 -23.51
N MET A 165 5.38 20.14 -24.09
CA MET A 165 5.92 20.21 -25.45
C MET A 165 4.83 20.32 -26.53
N LEU A 166 3.71 19.62 -26.38
CA LEU A 166 2.71 19.49 -27.44
C LEU A 166 1.54 20.48 -27.31
N ARG A 167 1.31 21.09 -26.15
CA ARG A 167 0.09 21.89 -25.91
C ARG A 167 -0.06 23.06 -26.87
N SER A 168 1.03 23.77 -27.17
CA SER A 168 1.02 24.94 -28.07
C SER A 168 1.00 24.57 -29.55
N ARG A 169 1.12 23.28 -29.89
CA ARG A 169 1.25 22.78 -31.28
C ARG A 169 -0.01 22.18 -31.84
N VAL A 170 -1.07 22.03 -31.02
CA VAL A 170 -2.32 21.39 -31.43
C VAL A 170 -3.54 22.18 -30.99
N THR A 171 -4.61 22.09 -31.76
CA THR A 171 -5.90 22.77 -31.51
C THR A 171 -6.91 21.88 -30.77
N PHE A 172 -6.44 20.84 -30.09
CA PHE A 172 -7.33 19.90 -29.42
C PHE A 172 -8.04 20.53 -28.22
N THR A 173 -9.31 20.16 -28.05
CA THR A 173 -10.01 20.38 -26.78
C THR A 173 -9.23 19.70 -25.64
N GLN A 174 -9.27 20.26 -24.43
CA GLN A 174 -8.50 19.75 -23.30
C GLN A 174 -8.76 18.26 -23.04
N LYS A 175 -10.01 17.81 -23.15
CA LYS A 175 -10.39 16.40 -22.96
C LYS A 175 -9.75 15.48 -24.01
N VAL A 176 -9.75 15.89 -25.28
CA VAL A 176 -9.14 15.12 -26.38
C VAL A 176 -7.62 15.12 -26.26
N PHE A 177 -7.03 16.27 -25.91
CA PHE A 177 -5.60 16.40 -25.65
C PHE A 177 -5.13 15.46 -24.54
N GLU A 178 -5.77 15.50 -23.37
CA GLU A 178 -5.42 14.65 -22.22
C GLU A 178 -5.52 13.16 -22.52
N ARG A 179 -6.53 12.75 -23.31
CA ARG A 179 -6.70 11.36 -23.74
C ARG A 179 -5.57 10.93 -24.66
N ARG A 180 -5.30 11.71 -25.71
CA ARG A 180 -4.26 11.40 -26.71
C ARG A 180 -2.85 11.44 -26.13
N ILE A 181 -2.57 12.36 -25.21
CA ILE A 181 -1.32 12.34 -24.44
C ILE A 181 -1.22 11.04 -23.63
N GLY A 182 -2.31 10.61 -22.96
CA GLY A 182 -2.33 9.35 -22.24
C GLY A 182 -2.03 8.13 -23.12
N GLU A 183 -2.62 8.10 -24.33
CA GLU A 183 -2.34 7.09 -25.37
C GLU A 183 -0.86 7.09 -25.74
N LEU A 184 -0.32 8.25 -26.13
CA LEU A 184 1.08 8.42 -26.54
C LEU A 184 2.08 8.04 -25.43
N CYS A 185 1.83 8.45 -24.18
CA CYS A 185 2.66 8.06 -23.04
C CYS A 185 2.72 6.55 -22.86
N THR A 186 1.57 5.90 -22.94
CA THR A 186 1.47 4.45 -22.75
C THR A 186 2.24 3.74 -23.84
N PHE A 187 2.10 4.19 -25.09
CA PHE A 187 2.86 3.69 -26.23
C PHE A 187 4.37 3.80 -25.99
N ILE A 188 4.89 5.02 -25.79
CA ILE A 188 6.33 5.28 -25.58
C ILE A 188 6.92 4.43 -24.45
N LEU A 189 6.19 4.24 -23.35
CA LEU A 189 6.67 3.47 -22.19
C LEU A 189 6.58 1.95 -22.39
N SER A 190 5.71 1.50 -23.30
CA SER A 190 5.54 0.08 -23.64
C SER A 190 6.48 -0.39 -24.75
N THR A 191 6.93 0.54 -25.60
CA THR A 191 7.85 0.24 -26.70
C THR A 191 9.23 -0.11 -26.16
N ARG A 192 9.73 -1.29 -26.50
CA ARG A 192 11.09 -1.77 -26.14
C ARG A 192 12.06 -1.43 -27.27
N SER A 193 13.36 -1.20 -26.99
CA SER A 193 14.31 -0.91 -28.08
C SER A 193 14.43 -2.10 -29.03
N GLU A 194 13.85 -1.88 -30.21
CA GLU A 194 14.06 -2.59 -31.45
C GLU A 194 14.63 -1.58 -32.46
N MET A 195 15.16 -2.06 -33.59
CA MET A 195 15.87 -1.22 -34.57
C MET A 195 15.03 -0.09 -35.19
N ASP A 196 13.73 0.02 -34.90
CA ASP A 196 12.84 1.02 -35.51
C ASP A 196 11.86 1.73 -34.55
N VAL A 197 12.18 1.82 -33.25
CA VAL A 197 11.29 2.45 -32.25
C VAL A 197 10.92 3.90 -32.61
N MET A 198 11.88 4.65 -33.14
CA MET A 198 11.66 6.05 -33.46
C MET A 198 10.70 6.23 -34.65
N ALA A 199 10.69 5.32 -35.63
CA ALA A 199 9.69 5.34 -36.69
C ALA A 199 8.31 4.96 -36.16
N ALA A 200 8.22 3.94 -35.29
CA ALA A 200 6.95 3.55 -34.67
C ALA A 200 6.34 4.70 -33.84
N ILE A 201 7.18 5.47 -33.11
CA ILE A 201 6.74 6.67 -32.39
C ILE A 201 6.26 7.76 -33.36
N ARG A 202 6.93 7.94 -34.50
CA ARG A 202 6.52 8.90 -35.54
C ARG A 202 5.16 8.54 -36.12
N GLU A 203 4.92 7.26 -36.41
CA GLU A 203 3.63 6.76 -36.89
C GLU A 203 2.53 6.95 -35.84
N GLU A 204 2.82 6.67 -34.57
CA GLU A 204 1.85 6.82 -33.49
C GLU A 204 1.47 8.29 -33.26
N LEU A 205 2.43 9.22 -33.36
CA LEU A 205 2.15 10.67 -33.34
C LEU A 205 1.21 11.07 -34.48
N GLN A 206 1.43 10.56 -35.69
CA GLN A 206 0.54 10.81 -36.83
C GLN A 206 -0.85 10.24 -36.59
N ARG A 207 -0.95 8.99 -36.13
CA ARG A 207 -2.23 8.32 -35.77
C ARG A 207 -3.03 9.12 -34.75
N LEU A 208 -2.35 9.69 -33.76
CA LEU A 208 -2.93 10.52 -32.71
C LEU A 208 -3.15 11.99 -33.14
N GLY A 209 -2.74 12.37 -34.35
CA GLY A 209 -2.92 13.71 -34.90
C GLY A 209 -1.92 14.76 -34.40
N PHE A 210 -0.81 14.36 -33.77
CA PHE A 210 0.32 15.22 -33.43
C PHE A 210 1.27 15.39 -34.64
N ILE A 211 0.71 15.82 -35.77
CA ILE A 211 1.41 15.91 -37.06
C ILE A 211 2.55 16.94 -36.94
N GLY A 212 3.75 16.57 -37.37
CA GLY A 212 4.93 17.45 -37.39
C GLY A 212 5.49 17.79 -36.00
N CYS A 213 5.19 16.99 -34.97
CA CYS A 213 5.67 17.22 -33.60
C CYS A 213 6.83 16.29 -33.19
N PHE A 214 7.34 15.45 -34.10
CA PHE A 214 8.32 14.40 -33.79
C PHE A 214 9.65 14.96 -33.31
N ASP A 215 10.15 16.00 -33.97
CA ASP A 215 11.37 16.74 -33.66
C ASP A 215 11.43 17.23 -32.21
N ILE A 216 10.29 17.62 -31.64
CA ILE A 216 10.22 18.14 -30.26
C ILE A 216 10.17 17.01 -29.23
N VAL A 217 9.59 15.85 -29.58
CA VAL A 217 9.48 14.72 -28.64
C VAL A 217 10.59 13.69 -28.80
N GLU A 218 11.43 13.79 -29.83
CA GLU A 218 12.51 12.86 -30.15
C GLU A 218 13.47 12.66 -28.97
N GLN A 219 13.95 13.75 -28.36
CA GLN A 219 14.86 13.68 -27.22
C GLN A 219 14.23 13.01 -26.00
N LEU A 220 12.94 13.28 -25.74
CA LEU A 220 12.21 12.60 -24.69
C LEU A 220 12.09 11.10 -24.98
N CYS A 221 11.76 10.76 -26.22
CA CYS A 221 11.60 9.37 -26.62
C CYS A 221 12.93 8.61 -26.50
N ALA A 222 14.05 9.21 -26.92
CA ALA A 222 15.38 8.62 -26.77
C ALA A 222 15.72 8.33 -25.30
N ILE A 223 15.64 9.33 -24.42
CA ILE A 223 15.89 9.14 -22.97
C ILE A 223 14.96 8.06 -22.41
N THR A 224 13.69 8.07 -22.80
CA THR A 224 12.70 7.13 -22.26
C THR A 224 12.93 5.71 -22.74
N VAL A 225 13.27 5.49 -24.01
CA VAL A 225 13.41 4.17 -24.64
C VAL A 225 14.72 3.50 -24.26
N ASP A 226 15.79 4.28 -24.06
CA ASP A 226 17.14 3.77 -23.78
C ASP A 226 17.33 3.32 -22.32
N PHE A 227 16.31 3.44 -21.48
CA PHE A 227 16.41 3.04 -20.07
C PHE A 227 16.30 1.52 -19.88
N TYR A 228 17.46 0.89 -19.62
CA TYR A 228 17.58 -0.54 -19.28
C TYR A 228 18.00 -0.81 -17.82
N GLY A 229 18.13 0.24 -17.00
CA GLY A 229 18.61 0.11 -15.62
C GLY A 229 17.64 -0.65 -14.71
N SER A 230 18.06 -1.79 -14.16
CA SER A 230 17.28 -2.52 -13.16
C SER A 230 17.58 -2.09 -11.72
N ASP A 231 18.72 -1.45 -11.49
CA ASP A 231 19.20 -1.06 -10.17
C ASP A 231 18.73 0.33 -9.74
N TYR A 232 18.76 0.54 -8.42
CA TYR A 232 18.23 1.73 -7.77
C TYR A 232 18.84 3.05 -8.29
N PRO A 233 20.20 3.19 -8.39
CA PRO A 233 20.82 4.43 -8.85
C PRO A 233 20.41 4.80 -10.27
N SER A 234 20.37 3.82 -11.18
CA SER A 234 19.97 4.05 -12.57
C SER A 234 18.52 4.49 -12.66
N LYS A 235 17.60 3.84 -11.93
CA LYS A 235 16.19 4.27 -11.85
C LYS A 235 16.05 5.70 -11.37
N LEU A 236 16.78 6.07 -10.32
CA LEU A 236 16.70 7.43 -9.80
C LEU A 236 17.30 8.43 -10.77
N ARG A 237 18.48 8.16 -11.35
CA ARG A 237 19.11 9.01 -12.37
C ARG A 237 18.21 9.21 -13.58
N HIS A 238 17.57 8.15 -14.07
CA HIS A 238 16.63 8.23 -15.19
C HIS A 238 15.42 9.14 -14.91
N LEU A 239 14.83 9.04 -13.72
CA LEU A 239 13.75 9.96 -13.32
C LEU A 239 14.22 11.42 -13.29
N LEU A 240 15.51 11.65 -13.13
CA LEU A 240 16.11 12.97 -13.00
C LEU A 240 16.58 13.52 -14.34
N GLU A 241 17.16 12.71 -15.20
CA GLU A 241 17.42 13.05 -16.61
C GLU A 241 16.12 13.44 -17.31
N LEU A 242 15.05 12.65 -17.10
CA LEU A 242 13.72 13.03 -17.55
C LEU A 242 13.29 14.37 -16.98
N GLN A 243 13.58 14.65 -15.71
CA GLN A 243 13.19 15.90 -15.09
C GLN A 243 13.99 17.10 -15.62
N GLU A 244 15.30 16.95 -15.83
CA GLU A 244 16.21 17.99 -16.30
C GLU A 244 15.99 18.38 -17.75
N LEU A 245 15.67 17.42 -18.62
CA LEU A 245 15.32 17.67 -20.03
C LEU A 245 14.32 18.82 -20.18
N TYR A 246 13.40 18.98 -19.22
CA TYR A 246 12.32 19.96 -19.29
C TYR A 246 12.57 21.26 -18.52
N LEU A 247 13.65 21.36 -17.75
CA LEU A 247 13.89 22.50 -16.87
C LEU A 247 14.69 23.63 -17.53
N ALA A 248 15.44 23.33 -18.59
CA ALA A 248 16.24 24.31 -19.30
C ALA A 248 15.37 25.31 -20.10
N ASP A 249 14.29 24.85 -20.74
CA ASP A 249 13.45 25.69 -21.63
C ASP A 249 12.22 26.31 -20.93
N ASP A 250 11.65 25.65 -19.91
CA ASP A 250 10.35 26.05 -19.34
C ASP A 250 10.41 26.82 -18.02
N ARG A 251 11.56 26.93 -17.35
CA ARG A 251 11.66 27.77 -16.13
C ARG A 251 11.28 29.23 -16.44
N LEU A 252 11.70 29.74 -17.60
CA LEU A 252 11.35 31.08 -18.07
C LEU A 252 9.85 31.23 -18.38
N ARG A 253 9.22 30.22 -19.01
CA ARG A 253 7.78 30.23 -19.33
C ARG A 253 6.92 30.06 -18.10
N PHE A 254 7.27 29.13 -17.21
CA PHE A 254 6.59 28.93 -15.94
C PHE A 254 6.71 30.15 -15.03
N ASP A 255 7.90 30.76 -14.92
CA ASP A 255 8.08 31.99 -14.17
C ASP A 255 7.38 33.18 -14.82
N ALA A 256 7.25 33.22 -16.16
CA ALA A 256 6.43 34.23 -16.85
C ALA A 256 4.93 34.06 -16.56
N ILE A 257 4.41 32.83 -16.60
CA ILE A 257 3.01 32.53 -16.27
C ILE A 257 2.73 32.81 -14.78
N ASN A 258 3.62 32.39 -13.88
CA ASN A 258 3.49 32.71 -12.45
C ASN A 258 3.57 34.22 -12.21
N ARG A 259 4.52 34.93 -12.82
CA ARG A 259 4.60 36.40 -12.71
C ARG A 259 3.36 37.07 -13.27
N ALA A 260 2.82 36.62 -14.40
CA ALA A 260 1.57 37.12 -14.95
C ALA A 260 0.38 36.84 -14.01
N ALA A 261 0.31 35.65 -13.41
CA ALA A 261 -0.72 35.30 -12.46
C ALA A 261 -0.64 36.10 -11.14
N TYR A 262 0.58 36.32 -10.62
CA TYR A 262 0.82 37.14 -9.44
C TYR A 262 0.58 38.64 -9.73
N ALA A 263 0.94 39.12 -10.91
CA ALA A 263 0.72 40.50 -11.34
C ALA A 263 -0.76 40.79 -11.63
N ALA A 264 -1.52 39.81 -12.11
CA ALA A 264 -2.96 39.95 -12.35
C ALA A 264 -3.77 40.00 -11.05
N PHE A 265 -3.23 39.55 -9.91
CA PHE A 265 -3.95 39.51 -8.63
C PHE A 265 -3.08 39.90 -7.42
N PRO A 266 -2.68 41.17 -7.30
CA PRO A 266 -1.95 41.65 -6.14
C PRO A 266 -2.93 41.89 -4.97
N LYS A 267 -3.00 40.91 -4.06
CA LYS A 267 -3.64 40.98 -2.71
C LYS A 267 -5.18 41.20 -2.68
N LEU A 268 -5.88 40.28 -2.00
CA LEU A 268 -7.17 40.42 -1.26
C LEU A 268 -8.38 41.01 -2.02
N TYR A 269 -9.43 40.22 -2.31
CA TYR A 269 -10.86 40.64 -2.36
C TYR A 269 -11.81 39.39 -2.41
N PRO A 270 -13.14 39.53 -2.12
CA PRO A 270 -13.95 38.52 -1.41
C PRO A 270 -14.37 37.30 -2.24
N GLU A 271 -14.81 36.26 -1.53
CA GLU A 271 -14.82 34.84 -1.93
C GLU A 271 -15.73 34.44 -3.12
N ASP A 272 -16.57 35.30 -3.68
CA ASP A 272 -17.66 34.83 -4.55
C ASP A 272 -17.62 35.24 -6.04
N THR A 273 -16.96 36.31 -6.46
CA THR A 273 -17.15 36.84 -7.84
C THR A 273 -16.18 36.37 -8.92
N ASN A 274 -15.22 35.46 -8.64
CA ASN A 274 -14.36 34.95 -9.72
C ASN A 274 -13.96 33.48 -9.61
N LYS A 275 -14.89 32.64 -9.15
CA LYS A 275 -14.67 31.19 -9.02
C LYS A 275 -14.32 30.51 -10.33
N GLN A 276 -14.85 30.99 -11.46
CA GLN A 276 -14.57 30.43 -12.79
C GLN A 276 -13.20 30.84 -13.35
N ALA A 277 -12.78 32.11 -13.28
CA ALA A 277 -11.42 32.46 -13.73
C ALA A 277 -10.36 31.90 -12.77
N ARG A 278 -10.62 31.89 -11.46
CA ARG A 278 -9.76 31.20 -10.49
C ARG A 278 -9.65 29.72 -10.79
N LYS A 279 -10.75 29.06 -11.16
CA LYS A 279 -10.75 27.65 -11.59
C LYS A 279 -9.99 27.47 -12.90
N ALA A 280 -10.22 28.30 -13.91
CA ALA A 280 -9.52 28.22 -15.20
C ALA A 280 -8.00 28.42 -15.04
N MET A 281 -7.58 29.40 -14.25
CA MET A 281 -6.16 29.63 -13.92
C MET A 281 -5.58 28.55 -13.01
N LEU A 282 -6.34 28.01 -12.05
CA LEU A 282 -5.91 26.85 -11.27
C LEU A 282 -5.76 25.63 -12.17
N ASP A 283 -6.69 25.41 -13.10
CA ASP A 283 -6.64 24.29 -14.05
C ASP A 283 -5.42 24.45 -14.99
N GLU A 284 -5.10 25.67 -15.42
CA GLU A 284 -3.90 25.99 -16.20
C GLU A 284 -2.59 25.89 -15.37
N TRP A 285 -2.59 26.38 -14.13
CA TRP A 285 -1.46 26.25 -13.22
C TRP A 285 -1.18 24.80 -12.83
N THR A 286 -2.23 24.01 -12.60
CA THR A 286 -2.11 22.57 -12.32
C THR A 286 -1.63 21.81 -13.54
N PHE A 287 -1.93 22.31 -14.75
CA PHE A 287 -1.45 21.75 -16.00
C PHE A 287 0.08 21.94 -16.17
N TYR A 288 0.63 23.08 -15.76
CA TYR A 288 2.07 23.41 -15.88
C TYR A 288 2.89 23.25 -14.59
N ALA A 289 2.32 22.71 -13.51
CA ALA A 289 3.03 22.60 -12.24
C ALA A 289 4.33 21.76 -12.38
N ASP A 290 5.48 22.37 -12.09
CA ASP A 290 6.80 21.72 -12.19
C ASP A 290 6.82 20.40 -11.40
N PRO A 291 7.11 19.26 -12.04
CA PRO A 291 7.11 17.96 -11.38
C PRO A 291 8.12 17.87 -10.24
N ARG A 292 9.20 18.68 -10.25
CA ARG A 292 10.14 18.78 -9.11
C ARG A 292 9.43 19.08 -7.81
N ASN A 293 8.40 19.91 -7.87
CA ASN A 293 7.64 20.31 -6.71
C ASN A 293 6.67 19.24 -6.16
N THR A 294 6.58 18.11 -6.84
CA THR A 294 5.67 17.01 -6.51
C THR A 294 6.36 15.65 -6.36
N MET A 295 7.68 15.60 -6.55
CA MET A 295 8.47 14.38 -6.51
C MET A 295 9.55 14.47 -5.43
N SER A 296 9.59 13.52 -4.51
CA SER A 296 10.70 13.39 -3.56
C SER A 296 11.57 12.18 -3.94
N PRO A 297 12.91 12.26 -3.81
CA PRO A 297 13.79 11.13 -4.10
C PRO A 297 13.50 9.92 -3.23
N LEU A 298 13.30 10.14 -1.93
CA LEU A 298 13.19 9.10 -0.91
C LEU A 298 11.95 9.29 -0.02
N PRO A 299 11.32 8.21 0.49
CA PRO A 299 10.19 8.34 1.38
C PRO A 299 10.56 9.10 2.66
N ILE A 300 9.83 10.17 2.95
CA ILE A 300 9.96 10.90 4.22
C ILE A 300 9.18 10.14 5.30
N ASN A 301 9.89 9.65 6.33
CA ASN A 301 9.26 8.93 7.42
C ASN A 301 8.38 9.89 8.23
N HIS A 302 7.07 9.66 8.25
CA HIS A 302 6.10 10.57 8.86
C HIS A 302 6.08 10.56 10.40
N ASN A 303 5.44 11.60 10.96
CA ASN A 303 5.29 11.97 12.37
C ASN A 303 4.45 10.97 13.19
N THR A 304 4.86 9.71 13.20
CA THR A 304 4.23 8.65 13.96
C THR A 304 5.26 7.98 14.84
N ALA A 305 4.80 7.49 16.00
CA ALA A 305 5.66 6.69 16.86
C ALA A 305 6.12 5.47 16.06
N THR A 306 7.44 5.36 15.90
CA THR A 306 8.10 4.25 15.25
C THR A 306 8.10 3.05 16.18
N PHE A 307 7.73 1.91 15.63
CA PHE A 307 7.96 0.64 16.30
C PHE A 307 9.48 0.37 16.34
N VAL A 308 10.01 0.16 17.54
CA VAL A 308 11.41 -0.24 17.73
C VAL A 308 11.49 -1.75 17.92
N ARG A 309 12.36 -2.40 17.16
CA ARG A 309 12.62 -3.83 17.31
C ARG A 309 13.51 -4.06 18.54
N LEU A 310 13.07 -4.93 19.43
CA LEU A 310 13.76 -5.32 20.66
C LEU A 310 14.06 -6.82 20.60
N CYS A 311 15.34 -7.14 20.46
CA CYS A 311 15.85 -8.50 20.64
C CYS A 311 16.54 -8.63 22.00
N LYS A 312 16.97 -9.84 22.39
CA LYS A 312 17.73 -10.05 23.63
C LYS A 312 18.88 -9.06 23.79
N LYS A 313 19.67 -8.82 22.73
CA LYS A 313 20.81 -7.90 22.79
C LYS A 313 20.36 -6.46 23.07
N SER A 314 19.34 -5.98 22.36
CA SER A 314 18.76 -4.65 22.60
C SER A 314 18.25 -4.49 24.04
N ILE A 315 17.61 -5.53 24.60
CA ILE A 315 17.14 -5.51 25.99
C ILE A 315 18.31 -5.44 26.97
N CYS A 316 19.37 -6.22 26.75
CA CYS A 316 20.57 -6.17 27.59
C CYS A 316 21.30 -4.82 27.49
N GLU A 317 21.30 -4.17 26.32
CA GLU A 317 21.84 -2.82 26.15
C GLU A 317 21.02 -1.77 26.90
N LEU A 318 19.68 -1.88 26.85
CA LEU A 318 18.76 -0.96 27.53
C LEU A 318 18.71 -1.16 29.04
N PHE A 319 18.90 -2.39 29.50
CA PHE A 319 18.86 -2.77 30.91
C PHE A 319 20.07 -3.65 31.26
N PRO A 320 21.24 -3.05 31.51
CA PRO A 320 22.46 -3.81 31.80
C PRO A 320 22.34 -4.75 33.00
N LYS A 321 21.55 -4.40 34.02
CA LYS A 321 21.27 -5.27 35.17
C LYS A 321 20.67 -6.62 34.76
N LEU A 322 19.80 -6.60 33.75
CA LEU A 322 19.16 -7.80 33.20
C LEU A 322 20.15 -8.69 32.44
N LYS A 323 21.36 -8.23 32.13
CA LYS A 323 22.40 -9.04 31.46
C LYS A 323 22.81 -10.24 32.30
N VAL A 324 22.83 -10.12 33.63
CA VAL A 324 23.20 -11.20 34.55
C VAL A 324 22.09 -12.27 34.60
N CYS A 325 20.84 -11.84 34.83
CA CYS A 325 19.64 -12.68 34.67
C CYS A 325 19.60 -13.44 33.33
N ILE A 326 19.87 -12.71 32.24
CA ILE A 326 19.81 -13.24 30.88
C ILE A 326 21.02 -14.14 30.54
N ALA A 327 22.13 -14.01 31.28
CA ALA A 327 23.32 -14.85 31.17
C ALA A 327 23.20 -16.13 32.00
N ALA A 328 22.47 -16.11 33.12
CA ALA A 328 22.13 -17.28 33.94
C ALA A 328 21.20 -18.28 33.22
N GLY A 329 20.73 -17.97 32.01
CA GLY A 329 19.88 -18.84 31.21
C GLY A 329 18.40 -18.75 31.55
N ASP A 330 17.97 -17.82 32.43
CA ASP A 330 16.56 -17.60 32.74
C ASP A 330 15.96 -16.56 31.78
N PRO A 331 15.08 -16.95 30.84
CA PRO A 331 14.51 -15.99 29.91
C PRO A 331 13.23 -15.44 30.51
N TRP A 332 13.35 -14.72 31.62
CA TRP A 332 12.23 -14.07 32.30
C TRP A 332 11.34 -13.26 31.32
N TRP A 333 11.93 -12.61 30.30
CA TRP A 333 11.17 -11.86 29.29
C TRP A 333 10.39 -12.79 28.38
N PHE A 334 10.93 -13.98 28.10
CA PHE A 334 10.26 -15.02 27.35
C PHE A 334 9.15 -15.65 28.19
N LYS A 335 9.33 -15.90 29.49
CA LYS A 335 8.25 -16.36 30.40
C LYS A 335 7.14 -15.31 30.53
N ALA A 336 7.46 -14.04 30.77
CA ALA A 336 6.49 -12.95 30.82
C ALA A 336 5.84 -12.66 29.45
N ILE A 337 6.49 -13.01 28.34
CA ILE A 337 5.90 -12.98 27.00
C ILE A 337 5.00 -14.21 26.82
N ILE A 338 5.47 -15.43 27.09
CA ILE A 338 4.76 -16.71 26.94
C ILE A 338 3.54 -16.87 27.85
N ASP A 339 3.57 -16.43 29.11
CA ASP A 339 2.46 -16.64 30.06
C ASP A 339 1.13 -16.02 29.59
N PRO A 340 1.15 -14.83 28.95
CA PRO A 340 0.00 -14.35 28.21
C PRO A 340 -0.42 -15.29 27.06
N PHE A 341 0.52 -15.90 26.34
CA PHE A 341 0.23 -16.82 25.22
C PHE A 341 -0.23 -18.20 25.65
N SER A 342 -0.06 -18.58 26.92
CA SER A 342 -0.66 -19.76 27.51
C SER A 342 -2.13 -19.48 27.85
N SER A 343 -3.05 -19.71 26.91
CA SER A 343 -4.52 -19.58 27.07
C SER A 343 -5.10 -18.19 27.43
N LYS A 344 -4.41 -17.32 28.18
CA LYS A 344 -4.94 -16.07 28.78
C LYS A 344 -5.05 -14.87 27.83
N ALA A 345 -4.20 -14.72 26.81
CA ALA A 345 -4.19 -13.55 25.91
C ALA A 345 -5.08 -13.66 24.67
N GLY A 346 -5.78 -14.77 24.47
CA GLY A 346 -6.78 -14.83 23.39
C GLY A 346 -6.25 -15.05 21.98
N ILE A 347 -4.99 -15.39 21.75
CA ILE A 347 -4.44 -15.51 20.38
C ILE A 347 -4.79 -16.88 19.79
N PRO A 348 -5.71 -16.97 18.80
CA PRO A 348 -6.20 -18.26 18.30
C PRO A 348 -5.10 -19.13 17.68
N ARG A 349 -4.13 -18.52 16.98
CA ARG A 349 -3.02 -19.23 16.30
C ARG A 349 -2.07 -19.98 17.26
N LEU A 350 -2.00 -19.56 18.52
CA LEU A 350 -1.20 -20.22 19.56
C LEU A 350 -2.02 -21.17 20.44
N ARG A 351 -3.35 -21.21 20.27
CA ARG A 351 -4.28 -22.03 21.06
C ARG A 351 -4.52 -23.43 20.49
N HIS A 352 -4.17 -23.68 19.23
CA HIS A 352 -4.39 -24.99 18.60
C HIS A 352 -3.71 -26.11 19.38
N GLU A 353 -4.37 -27.27 19.52
CA GLU A 353 -3.87 -28.42 20.29
C GLU A 353 -2.51 -28.94 19.80
N PHE A 354 -2.22 -28.80 18.50
CA PHE A 354 -0.93 -29.14 17.90
C PHE A 354 0.22 -28.19 18.29
N ASN A 355 -0.09 -27.03 18.88
CA ASN A 355 0.91 -26.01 19.21
C ASN A 355 1.43 -26.12 20.66
N LYS A 356 1.56 -27.37 21.16
CA LYS A 356 2.10 -27.68 22.50
C LYS A 356 3.49 -27.08 22.76
N TYR A 357 4.24 -26.84 21.70
CA TYR A 357 5.59 -26.28 21.72
C TYR A 357 5.63 -24.80 22.09
N ALA A 358 4.58 -24.02 21.78
CA ALA A 358 4.53 -22.59 22.10
C ALA A 358 4.13 -22.29 23.56
N ARG A 359 3.86 -23.32 24.37
CA ARG A 359 3.36 -23.20 25.76
C ARG A 359 4.47 -23.11 26.80
N SER A 360 5.71 -23.45 26.44
CA SER A 360 6.85 -23.38 27.35
C SER A 360 8.15 -23.17 26.59
N GLU A 361 9.16 -22.67 27.30
CA GLU A 361 10.53 -22.56 26.80
C GLU A 361 11.09 -23.90 26.35
N HIS A 362 10.93 -24.93 27.18
CA HIS A 362 11.34 -26.29 26.85
C HIS A 362 10.63 -26.80 25.59
N GLY A 363 9.33 -26.54 25.45
CA GLY A 363 8.55 -26.88 24.25
C GLY A 363 9.06 -26.18 23.00
N MET A 364 9.38 -24.89 23.08
CA MET A 364 9.91 -24.12 21.96
C MET A 364 11.30 -24.65 21.55
N PHE A 365 12.18 -24.90 22.52
CA PHE A 365 13.50 -25.46 22.25
C PHE A 365 13.43 -26.88 21.71
N ALA A 366 12.50 -27.71 22.20
CA ALA A 366 12.25 -29.03 21.65
C ALA A 366 11.79 -28.93 20.18
N ALA A 367 10.85 -28.05 19.85
CA ALA A 367 10.43 -27.82 18.47
C ALA A 367 11.57 -27.34 17.58
N MET A 368 12.33 -26.33 18.01
CA MET A 368 13.48 -25.81 17.25
C MET A 368 14.59 -26.85 17.08
N LYS A 369 14.82 -27.71 18.08
CA LYS A 369 15.76 -28.82 18.00
C LYS A 369 15.29 -29.82 16.95
N MET A 370 14.03 -30.22 16.99
CA MET A 370 13.47 -31.16 16.02
C MET A 370 13.50 -30.62 14.58
N VAL A 371 13.18 -29.34 14.42
CA VAL A 371 13.31 -28.55 13.18
C VAL A 371 14.75 -28.55 12.66
N ARG A 372 15.71 -28.23 13.53
CA ARG A 372 17.14 -28.18 13.18
C ARG A 372 17.66 -29.56 12.80
N ASP A 373 17.17 -30.59 13.49
CA ASP A 373 17.56 -31.99 13.29
C ASP A 373 16.85 -32.61 12.06
N GLY A 374 16.16 -31.81 11.23
CA GLY A 374 15.58 -32.23 9.95
C GLY A 374 14.35 -33.13 10.06
N LYS A 375 13.70 -33.17 11.23
CA LYS A 375 12.47 -33.96 11.41
C LYS A 375 11.28 -33.20 10.83
N ASP A 376 10.52 -33.86 9.96
CA ASP A 376 9.21 -33.37 9.48
C ASP A 376 8.22 -33.39 10.64
N ILE A 377 8.15 -32.27 11.35
CA ILE A 377 7.15 -32.05 12.39
C ILE A 377 6.36 -30.84 11.97
N PRO A 378 5.02 -30.95 11.87
CA PRO A 378 4.18 -29.79 11.68
C PRO A 378 4.30 -28.92 12.93
N VAL A 379 5.17 -27.91 12.88
CA VAL A 379 5.26 -26.87 13.91
C VAL A 379 4.39 -25.72 13.44
N PRO A 380 3.13 -25.61 13.91
CA PRO A 380 2.20 -24.66 13.32
C PRO A 380 2.66 -23.22 13.45
N TRP A 381 3.12 -22.80 14.63
CA TRP A 381 3.66 -21.45 14.87
C TRP A 381 4.55 -21.41 16.11
N MET A 382 5.71 -20.76 16.05
CA MET A 382 6.58 -20.48 17.20
C MET A 382 6.82 -18.98 17.38
N ILE A 383 7.18 -18.54 18.60
CA ILE A 383 7.51 -17.13 18.86
C ILE A 383 8.93 -16.84 18.35
N GLY A 384 9.08 -15.77 17.58
CA GLY A 384 10.36 -15.31 17.04
C GLY A 384 11.27 -14.69 18.11
N PRO A 385 12.57 -14.52 17.82
CA PRO A 385 13.58 -14.10 18.79
C PRO A 385 13.53 -12.60 19.14
N SER A 386 12.57 -11.85 18.58
CA SER A 386 12.41 -10.41 18.80
C SER A 386 10.93 -9.99 18.75
N PHE A 387 10.66 -8.82 19.30
CA PHE A 387 9.36 -8.15 19.14
C PHE A 387 9.54 -6.68 18.83
N GLU A 388 8.51 -6.03 18.28
CA GLU A 388 8.53 -4.59 18.02
C GLU A 388 7.63 -3.86 19.03
N THR A 389 7.97 -2.65 19.45
CA THR A 389 7.14 -1.84 20.35
C THR A 389 7.12 -0.35 20.01
N ASP A 390 5.99 0.32 20.16
CA ASP A 390 5.86 1.78 20.11
C ASP A 390 5.79 2.41 21.53
N GLY A 391 6.18 1.65 22.55
CA GLY A 391 6.02 1.99 23.97
C GLY A 391 4.62 1.71 24.54
N LYS A 392 3.64 1.36 23.70
CA LYS A 392 2.28 0.99 24.16
C LYS A 392 1.86 -0.42 23.72
N GLN A 393 2.25 -0.81 22.51
CA GLN A 393 1.91 -2.07 21.85
C GLN A 393 3.16 -2.92 21.70
N ARG A 394 3.03 -4.26 21.71
CA ARG A 394 4.06 -5.20 21.25
C ARG A 394 3.58 -5.91 20.01
N ARG A 395 4.39 -5.98 18.96
CA ARG A 395 4.19 -6.87 17.81
C ARG A 395 5.13 -8.04 17.96
N LEU A 396 4.59 -9.20 18.31
CA LEU A 396 5.38 -10.42 18.39
C LEU A 396 5.54 -11.00 17.00
N GLN A 397 6.77 -11.33 16.66
CA GLN A 397 7.05 -12.14 15.48
C GLN A 397 6.66 -13.57 15.80
N LEU A 398 5.90 -14.19 14.91
CA LEU A 398 5.55 -15.60 14.91
C LEU A 398 6.18 -16.21 13.65
N ILE A 399 6.96 -17.28 13.82
CA ILE A 399 7.70 -17.95 12.76
C ILE A 399 7.08 -19.32 12.53
N THR A 400 6.99 -19.75 11.27
CA THR A 400 6.59 -21.11 10.89
C THR A 400 7.36 -21.57 9.65
N SER A 401 7.47 -22.88 9.46
CA SER A 401 8.01 -23.51 8.24
C SER A 401 6.98 -23.37 7.13
N ALA A 402 7.34 -22.78 5.97
CA ALA A 402 6.37 -22.55 4.90
C ALA A 402 5.89 -23.84 4.23
N LEU A 403 6.62 -24.96 4.37
CA LEU A 403 6.28 -26.26 3.76
C LEU A 403 5.29 -27.08 4.59
N ASP A 404 5.29 -26.96 5.91
CA ASP A 404 4.41 -27.76 6.79
C ASP A 404 3.00 -27.16 6.91
N HIS A 405 2.89 -25.87 6.61
CA HIS A 405 1.63 -25.21 6.32
C HIS A 405 1.82 -24.42 5.03
N PRO A 406 1.72 -25.08 3.85
CA PRO A 406 1.69 -24.34 2.60
C PRO A 406 0.60 -23.30 2.78
N GLY A 407 1.00 -22.03 2.78
CA GLY A 407 0.00 -20.97 2.77
C GLY A 407 -0.95 -21.29 1.63
N ALA A 408 -2.26 -21.13 1.86
CA ALA A 408 -3.32 -21.26 0.87
C ALA A 408 -2.74 -20.89 -0.53
N PRO A 409 -2.77 -21.79 -1.55
CA PRO A 409 -2.02 -21.60 -2.79
C PRO A 409 -2.15 -20.18 -3.37
N GLY A 410 -1.09 -19.61 -3.93
CA GLY A 410 -1.09 -18.21 -4.42
C GLY A 410 -1.01 -17.12 -3.34
N PHE A 411 -1.04 -17.47 -2.04
CA PHE A 411 -0.95 -16.49 -0.94
C PHE A 411 0.40 -15.74 -0.90
N LEU A 412 1.52 -16.44 -1.11
CA LEU A 412 2.86 -15.84 -1.07
C LEU A 412 3.03 -14.81 -2.21
N HIS A 413 2.56 -15.18 -3.40
CA HIS A 413 2.48 -14.32 -4.57
C HIS A 413 1.65 -13.05 -4.30
N LEU A 414 0.45 -13.17 -3.70
CA LEU A 414 -0.35 -12.02 -3.25
C LEU A 414 0.34 -11.18 -2.15
N HIS A 415 1.25 -11.80 -1.38
CA HIS A 415 2.03 -11.10 -0.37
C HIS A 415 3.11 -10.21 -1.00
N GLU A 416 3.87 -10.77 -1.93
CA GLU A 416 5.08 -10.18 -2.53
C GLU A 416 4.75 -9.22 -3.67
N ALA A 417 3.93 -9.64 -4.64
CA ALA A 417 3.64 -8.86 -5.84
C ALA A 417 2.37 -7.99 -5.72
N GLY A 418 1.66 -8.09 -4.58
CA GLY A 418 0.44 -7.33 -4.36
C GLY A 418 -0.71 -7.83 -5.22
N TYR A 419 -1.43 -6.93 -5.92
CA TYR A 419 -2.51 -7.32 -6.85
C TYR A 419 -2.01 -7.46 -8.30
N ASN A 420 -0.76 -7.10 -8.60
CA ASN A 420 -0.15 -7.30 -9.90
C ASN A 420 0.62 -8.62 -9.86
N VAL A 421 -0.02 -9.76 -10.12
CA VAL A 421 0.69 -11.05 -9.97
C VAL A 421 0.37 -12.03 -11.09
N SER A 422 1.41 -12.74 -11.54
CA SER A 422 1.33 -14.01 -12.26
C SER A 422 0.92 -15.10 -11.26
N PHE A 423 -0.32 -15.57 -11.33
CA PHE A 423 -0.91 -16.50 -10.35
C PHE A 423 -0.77 -17.98 -10.77
N ILE A 424 -1.11 -18.89 -9.85
CA ILE A 424 -1.16 -20.33 -10.14
C ILE A 424 -2.37 -20.60 -11.02
N ASP A 425 -2.08 -20.73 -12.29
CA ASP A 425 -2.98 -21.15 -13.36
C ASP A 425 -3.39 -22.62 -13.15
N THR A 426 -4.67 -22.87 -12.83
CA THR A 426 -5.23 -24.17 -12.41
C THR A 426 -6.65 -24.37 -13.00
N THR A 427 -7.23 -25.58 -12.96
CA THR A 427 -8.63 -25.83 -13.38
C THR A 427 -9.62 -25.62 -12.23
N LEU A 428 -10.93 -25.53 -12.54
CA LEU A 428 -11.98 -25.36 -11.53
C LEU A 428 -12.04 -26.55 -10.56
N GLU A 429 -11.91 -27.76 -11.08
CA GLU A 429 -11.89 -29.01 -10.32
C GLU A 429 -10.73 -29.01 -9.32
N GLU A 430 -9.53 -28.60 -9.77
CA GLU A 430 -8.35 -28.47 -8.93
C GLU A 430 -8.53 -27.40 -7.84
N VAL A 431 -9.20 -26.27 -8.13
CA VAL A 431 -9.53 -25.25 -7.12
C VAL A 431 -10.46 -25.81 -6.04
N LEU A 432 -11.52 -26.51 -6.47
CA LEU A 432 -12.50 -27.09 -5.56
C LEU A 432 -11.92 -28.22 -4.71
N GLU A 433 -10.98 -28.98 -5.25
CA GLU A 433 -10.25 -30.04 -4.53
C GLU A 433 -9.21 -29.45 -3.56
N LYS A 434 -8.38 -28.50 -4.01
CA LYS A 434 -7.35 -27.85 -3.17
C LYS A 434 -7.96 -26.97 -2.08
N GLY A 435 -9.14 -26.41 -2.31
CA GLY A 435 -9.87 -25.59 -1.34
C GLY A 435 -9.25 -24.21 -1.15
N ASP A 436 -9.07 -23.79 0.09
CA ASP A 436 -8.67 -22.43 0.46
C ASP A 436 -7.40 -21.95 -0.27
N GLY A 437 -7.45 -20.79 -0.92
CA GLY A 437 -6.34 -20.30 -1.75
C GLY A 437 -6.74 -19.11 -2.61
N VAL A 438 -5.76 -18.58 -3.33
CA VAL A 438 -5.90 -17.56 -4.38
C VAL A 438 -5.44 -18.19 -5.69
N TYR A 439 -6.37 -18.30 -6.63
CA TYR A 439 -6.18 -19.02 -7.88
C TYR A 439 -6.52 -18.13 -9.07
N ASN A 440 -5.97 -18.50 -10.22
CA ASN A 440 -6.42 -18.03 -11.51
C ASN A 440 -6.85 -19.26 -12.32
N LEU A 441 -7.99 -19.15 -13.00
CA LEU A 441 -8.51 -20.27 -13.78
C LEU A 441 -7.84 -20.24 -15.16
N ARG A 442 -7.04 -21.26 -15.50
CA ARG A 442 -6.38 -21.40 -16.84
C ARG A 442 -7.39 -21.31 -17.97
N HIS A 443 -8.50 -21.99 -17.74
CA HIS A 443 -9.62 -22.10 -18.63
C HIS A 443 -10.85 -21.70 -17.81
N ILE A 444 -11.19 -20.41 -17.82
CA ILE A 444 -12.60 -20.02 -17.65
C ILE A 444 -13.39 -20.42 -18.93
N TYR A 445 -12.65 -20.77 -19.99
CA TYR A 445 -13.11 -21.03 -21.34
C TYR A 445 -13.05 -22.51 -21.64
N THR A 446 -14.16 -23.21 -21.52
CA THR A 446 -14.36 -24.46 -22.26
C THR A 446 -15.40 -24.18 -23.35
N GLU A 447 -15.22 -24.77 -24.53
CA GLU A 447 -16.22 -24.72 -25.60
C GLU A 447 -17.57 -25.32 -25.17
N ALA A 448 -17.59 -26.06 -24.06
CA ALA A 448 -18.74 -26.75 -23.49
C ALA A 448 -19.56 -25.95 -22.45
N GLY A 449 -19.17 -24.72 -22.08
CA GLY A 449 -19.89 -23.95 -21.07
C GLY A 449 -19.85 -24.59 -19.67
N LEU A 450 -20.80 -24.18 -18.81
CA LEU A 450 -21.04 -24.40 -17.36
C LEU A 450 -20.60 -25.71 -16.64
N GLN A 451 -20.02 -26.69 -17.32
CA GLN A 451 -19.55 -27.94 -16.70
C GLN A 451 -18.58 -27.66 -15.54
N GLY A 452 -18.93 -28.15 -14.34
CA GLY A 452 -18.11 -28.06 -13.12
C GLY A 452 -18.62 -27.09 -12.05
N PHE A 453 -19.62 -26.27 -12.34
CA PHE A 453 -20.23 -25.33 -11.39
C PHE A 453 -21.52 -25.85 -10.70
N ASP A 454 -22.00 -27.03 -11.08
CA ASP A 454 -23.19 -27.64 -10.49
C ASP A 454 -22.97 -27.90 -8.99
N GLY A 455 -23.91 -27.41 -8.16
CA GLY A 455 -23.81 -27.47 -6.70
C GLY A 455 -22.65 -26.66 -6.09
N VAL A 456 -22.06 -25.73 -6.86
CA VAL A 456 -21.04 -24.79 -6.37
C VAL A 456 -21.69 -23.42 -6.15
N THR A 457 -21.65 -22.92 -4.92
CA THR A 457 -22.04 -21.54 -4.64
C THR A 457 -20.95 -20.58 -5.09
N VAL A 458 -21.27 -19.68 -6.01
CA VAL A 458 -20.37 -18.65 -6.51
C VAL A 458 -20.70 -17.31 -5.87
N THR A 459 -19.68 -16.64 -5.33
CA THR A 459 -19.81 -15.35 -4.66
C THR A 459 -18.90 -14.31 -5.32
N PRO A 460 -19.37 -13.63 -6.38
CA PRO A 460 -18.67 -12.47 -6.88
C PRO A 460 -18.71 -11.36 -5.86
N MET A 461 -17.58 -10.68 -5.66
CA MET A 461 -17.43 -9.62 -4.69
C MET A 461 -16.78 -8.39 -5.32
N ASP A 462 -17.50 -7.27 -5.27
CA ASP A 462 -17.04 -5.97 -5.73
C ASP A 462 -16.65 -5.07 -4.55
N PRO A 463 -15.46 -4.43 -4.57
CA PRO A 463 -15.15 -3.30 -3.71
C PRO A 463 -15.90 -2.06 -4.20
N GLY A 464 -17.14 -1.95 -3.76
CA GLY A 464 -18.07 -0.91 -4.20
C GLY A 464 -17.60 0.54 -4.00
N GLN A 465 -18.34 1.46 -4.64
CA GLN A 465 -18.19 2.89 -4.42
C GLN A 465 -18.69 3.31 -3.04
N LYS A 466 -19.82 2.80 -2.55
CA LYS A 466 -20.34 3.20 -1.23
C LYS A 466 -20.14 2.10 -0.19
N LEU A 467 -20.24 0.86 -0.64
CA LEU A 467 -19.98 -0.32 0.17
C LEU A 467 -18.48 -0.59 0.22
N VAL A 468 -17.99 -1.02 1.37
CA VAL A 468 -16.62 -1.57 1.48
C VAL A 468 -16.51 -2.88 0.69
N ALA A 469 -17.61 -3.64 0.66
CA ALA A 469 -17.73 -4.86 -0.09
C ALA A 469 -19.22 -5.13 -0.40
N ALA A 470 -19.50 -5.63 -1.60
CA ALA A 470 -20.80 -6.14 -1.99
C ALA A 470 -20.62 -7.50 -2.67
N GLY A 471 -21.56 -8.41 -2.49
CA GLY A 471 -21.58 -9.70 -3.16
C GLY A 471 -22.94 -10.39 -3.04
N ALA A 472 -23.09 -11.49 -3.77
CA ALA A 472 -24.30 -12.32 -3.75
C ALA A 472 -23.89 -13.80 -3.72
N HIS A 473 -24.54 -14.60 -2.89
CA HIS A 473 -24.36 -16.05 -2.88
C HIS A 473 -25.40 -16.66 -3.81
N ILE A 474 -24.97 -17.10 -5.00
CA ILE A 474 -25.86 -17.67 -6.03
C ILE A 474 -25.23 -18.99 -6.52
N GLN A 475 -26.05 -19.98 -6.87
CA GLN A 475 -25.53 -21.23 -7.43
C GLN A 475 -24.84 -20.96 -8.77
N GLY A 476 -23.77 -21.70 -9.05
CA GLY A 476 -22.98 -21.55 -10.26
C GLY A 476 -23.84 -21.65 -11.53
N GLU A 477 -24.74 -22.62 -11.58
CA GLU A 477 -25.67 -22.84 -12.70
C GLU A 477 -26.63 -21.67 -12.98
N ASP A 478 -26.88 -20.80 -12.00
CA ASP A 478 -27.81 -19.67 -12.10
C ASP A 478 -27.14 -18.40 -12.65
N TRP A 479 -25.80 -18.34 -12.73
CA TRP A 479 -25.03 -17.20 -13.24
C TRP A 479 -25.08 -17.08 -14.77
N ARG A 480 -26.28 -17.18 -15.34
CA ARG A 480 -26.56 -17.10 -16.78
C ARG A 480 -27.10 -15.72 -17.13
N ILE A 481 -26.77 -15.20 -18.32
CA ILE A 481 -27.25 -13.87 -18.73
C ILE A 481 -28.77 -13.85 -18.88
N GLU A 482 -29.36 -14.99 -19.25
CA GLU A 482 -30.81 -15.21 -19.33
C GLU A 482 -31.50 -15.00 -17.97
N ASN A 483 -30.77 -15.23 -16.87
CA ASN A 483 -31.23 -15.00 -15.50
C ASN A 483 -30.91 -13.59 -15.00
N ALA A 484 -30.50 -12.65 -15.86
CA ALA A 484 -30.03 -11.32 -15.43
C ALA A 484 -31.01 -10.60 -14.49
N ALA A 485 -32.31 -10.67 -14.75
CA ALA A 485 -33.32 -10.06 -13.88
C ALA A 485 -33.36 -10.70 -12.49
N ASP A 486 -33.31 -12.03 -12.42
CA ASP A 486 -33.32 -12.77 -11.16
C ASP A 486 -32.01 -12.55 -10.38
N ILE A 487 -30.85 -12.59 -11.04
CA ILE A 487 -29.55 -12.23 -10.43
C ILE A 487 -29.59 -10.81 -9.84
N MET A 488 -30.21 -9.87 -10.55
CA MET A 488 -30.20 -8.45 -10.17
C MET A 488 -31.30 -8.03 -9.21
N PHE A 489 -32.44 -8.71 -9.18
CA PHE A 489 -33.63 -8.30 -8.43
C PHE A 489 -34.32 -9.43 -7.66
N GLY A 490 -33.94 -10.69 -7.88
CA GLY A 490 -34.43 -11.84 -7.14
C GLY A 490 -33.94 -11.89 -5.69
N ASP A 491 -34.48 -12.84 -4.94
CA ASP A 491 -34.31 -13.01 -3.49
C ASP A 491 -33.01 -13.73 -3.09
N HIS A 492 -31.98 -13.65 -3.94
CA HIS A 492 -30.67 -14.22 -3.67
C HIS A 492 -30.04 -13.62 -2.40
N PRO A 493 -29.40 -14.44 -1.54
CA PRO A 493 -28.71 -13.93 -0.35
C PRO A 493 -27.61 -12.93 -0.70
N ARG A 494 -27.92 -11.64 -0.53
CA ARG A 494 -26.93 -10.56 -0.72
C ARG A 494 -26.13 -10.34 0.54
N VAL A 495 -24.83 -10.20 0.36
CA VAL A 495 -23.90 -9.89 1.42
C VAL A 495 -23.24 -8.55 1.13
N THR A 496 -23.39 -7.61 2.05
CA THR A 496 -22.81 -6.28 1.92
C THR A 496 -22.12 -5.88 3.20
N PHE A 497 -21.14 -4.98 3.10
CA PHE A 497 -20.52 -4.34 4.24
C PHE A 497 -20.45 -2.84 3.95
N SER A 498 -21.26 -2.04 4.65
CA SER A 498 -21.40 -0.63 4.29
C SER A 498 -20.21 0.21 4.75
N GLY A 499 -19.97 1.34 4.06
CA GLY A 499 -18.98 2.32 4.52
C GLY A 499 -19.27 2.89 5.92
N VAL A 500 -20.55 3.08 6.26
CA VAL A 500 -20.96 3.55 7.60
C VAL A 500 -20.65 2.50 8.66
N GLU A 501 -21.03 1.25 8.40
CA GLU A 501 -20.72 0.12 9.29
C GLU A 501 -19.21 -0.01 9.52
N TRP A 502 -18.42 0.09 8.45
CA TRP A 502 -16.96 0.12 8.53
C TRP A 502 -16.43 1.27 9.38
N GLN A 503 -16.89 2.50 9.14
CA GLN A 503 -16.43 3.66 9.88
C GLN A 503 -16.75 3.56 11.37
N THR A 504 -17.93 3.05 11.72
CA THR A 504 -18.37 2.82 13.10
C THR A 504 -17.52 1.76 13.76
N LYS A 505 -17.39 0.57 13.16
CA LYS A 505 -16.63 -0.55 13.72
C LYS A 505 -15.14 -0.28 13.83
N THR A 506 -14.57 0.53 12.92
CA THR A 506 -13.14 0.91 12.93
C THR A 506 -12.83 2.19 13.69
N PHE A 507 -13.84 2.83 14.30
CA PHE A 507 -13.73 4.15 14.94
C PHE A 507 -13.15 5.24 14.01
N THR A 508 -13.28 5.09 12.68
CA THR A 508 -12.68 6.01 11.73
C THR A 508 -13.30 7.41 11.85
N LEU A 509 -14.63 7.51 11.89
CA LEU A 509 -15.31 8.80 12.05
C LEU A 509 -14.99 9.46 13.40
N LYS A 510 -15.04 8.68 14.49
CA LYS A 510 -14.65 9.15 15.83
C LYS A 510 -13.20 9.66 15.84
N SER A 511 -12.29 8.98 15.15
CA SER A 511 -10.89 9.41 15.03
C SER A 511 -10.71 10.68 14.22
N GLN A 512 -11.47 10.85 13.13
CA GLN A 512 -11.44 12.07 12.31
C GLN A 512 -11.99 13.27 13.08
N ASN A 513 -13.10 13.08 13.80
CA ASN A 513 -13.69 14.13 14.64
C ASN A 513 -12.78 14.49 15.82
N ALA A 514 -12.16 13.51 16.47
CA ALA A 514 -11.17 13.75 17.51
C ALA A 514 -9.96 14.53 16.98
N GLU A 515 -9.44 14.18 15.79
CA GLU A 515 -8.34 14.93 15.16
C GLU A 515 -8.75 16.37 14.84
N LYS A 516 -9.96 16.60 14.31
CA LYS A 516 -10.49 17.96 14.06
C LYS A 516 -10.59 18.78 15.35
N LEU A 517 -11.10 18.18 16.43
CA LEU A 517 -11.21 18.83 17.74
C LEU A 517 -9.83 19.16 18.30
N ARG A 518 -8.86 18.25 18.20
CA ARG A 518 -7.49 18.49 18.68
C ARG A 518 -6.80 19.63 17.94
N ARG A 519 -6.92 19.68 16.61
CA ARG A 519 -6.39 20.80 15.82
C ARG A 519 -6.99 22.16 16.21
N ARG A 520 -8.22 22.17 16.73
CA ARG A 520 -8.89 23.38 17.21
C ARG A 520 -8.54 23.71 18.66
N ALA A 521 -8.43 22.70 19.51
CA ALA A 521 -8.20 22.85 20.95
C ALA A 521 -6.73 23.11 21.28
N ASP A 522 -5.81 22.37 20.66
CA ASP A 522 -4.36 22.57 20.79
C ASP A 522 -3.89 23.52 19.68
N ARG A 523 -3.89 24.81 20.02
CA ARG A 523 -3.50 25.88 19.09
C ARG A 523 -2.08 25.66 18.53
N PRO A 524 -1.04 25.36 19.35
CA PRO A 524 0.29 25.02 18.83
C PRO A 524 0.31 23.87 17.82
N TYR A 525 -0.35 22.74 18.11
CA TYR A 525 -0.39 21.60 17.17
C TYR A 525 -1.14 21.94 15.88
N GLY A 526 -2.30 22.59 15.99
CA GLY A 526 -3.09 23.02 14.84
C GLY A 526 -2.33 23.99 13.93
N GLN A 527 -1.69 25.01 14.51
CA GLN A 527 -0.88 26.00 13.80
C GLN A 527 0.34 25.36 13.13
N ALA A 528 1.04 24.46 13.84
CA ALA A 528 2.17 23.70 13.29
C ALA A 528 1.79 22.93 12.01
N LEU A 529 0.64 22.24 12.02
CA LEU A 529 0.16 21.52 10.85
C LEU A 529 -0.24 22.47 9.71
N GLN A 530 -0.85 23.61 10.01
CA GLN A 530 -1.24 24.60 9.01
C GLN A 530 -0.02 25.21 8.32
N GLN A 531 1.04 25.54 9.07
CA GLN A 531 2.29 26.03 8.51
C GLN A 531 2.92 25.00 7.57
N LEU A 532 3.00 23.73 8.00
CA LEU A 532 3.53 22.65 7.15
C LEU A 532 2.65 22.33 5.94
N GLN A 533 1.33 22.53 6.01
CA GLN A 533 0.43 22.31 4.88
C GLN A 533 0.69 23.30 3.73
N GLY A 534 1.20 24.50 4.06
CA GLY A 534 1.63 25.49 3.06
C GLY A 534 2.97 25.16 2.38
N GLU A 535 3.71 24.18 2.91
CA GLU A 535 5.03 23.79 2.40
C GLU A 535 4.97 22.52 1.55
N ARG A 536 5.88 22.42 0.58
CA ARG A 536 5.98 21.26 -0.32
C ARG A 536 7.05 20.30 0.16
N LYS A 537 6.63 19.25 0.85
CA LYS A 537 7.54 18.21 1.37
C LYS A 537 8.00 17.20 0.31
N ASN A 538 7.15 16.92 -0.68
CA ASN A 538 7.45 15.95 -1.73
C ASN A 538 8.07 16.71 -2.91
N THR A 539 9.31 17.15 -2.76
CA THR A 539 9.99 17.95 -3.77
C THR A 539 11.45 17.52 -3.92
N CYS A 540 12.01 17.71 -5.11
CA CYS A 540 13.43 17.63 -5.39
C CYS A 540 14.01 19.01 -5.75
N ASP A 541 13.23 20.09 -5.60
CA ASP A 541 13.77 21.45 -5.58
C ASP A 541 14.42 21.74 -4.23
N LEU A 542 15.72 22.06 -4.22
CA LEU A 542 16.51 22.23 -3.00
C LEU A 542 15.99 23.38 -2.13
N ALA A 543 15.63 24.52 -2.74
CA ALA A 543 15.15 25.69 -2.01
C ALA A 543 13.82 25.41 -1.31
N THR A 544 12.88 24.79 -2.04
CA THR A 544 11.57 24.39 -1.53
C THR A 544 11.70 23.32 -0.45
N PHE A 545 12.59 22.34 -0.63
CA PHE A 545 12.84 21.30 0.38
C PHE A 545 13.47 21.87 1.65
N THR A 546 14.43 22.79 1.51
CA THR A 546 15.07 23.49 2.62
C THR A 546 14.04 24.30 3.40
N LYS A 547 13.17 25.04 2.71
CA LYS A 547 12.05 25.79 3.33
C LYS A 547 11.12 24.86 4.13
N TYR A 548 10.75 23.71 3.58
CA TYR A 548 9.98 22.70 4.31
C TYR A 548 10.71 22.22 5.57
N CYS A 549 12.01 21.96 5.49
CA CYS A 549 12.82 21.51 6.64
C CYS A 549 12.93 22.59 7.72
N THR A 550 13.08 23.86 7.35
CA THR A 550 13.10 24.98 8.31
C THR A 550 11.76 25.12 9.03
N THR A 551 10.64 25.05 8.30
CA THR A 551 9.30 25.05 8.90
C THR A 551 9.09 23.81 9.79
N TRP A 552 9.61 22.64 9.38
CA TRP A 552 9.60 21.43 10.20
C TRP A 552 10.35 21.63 11.51
N ASN A 553 11.56 22.20 11.48
CA ASN A 553 12.35 22.47 12.67
C ASN A 553 11.57 23.32 13.68
N ALA A 554 10.97 24.42 13.20
CA ALA A 554 10.20 25.36 14.02
C ALA A 554 8.92 24.73 14.63
N THR A 555 8.30 23.76 13.95
CA THR A 555 6.98 23.23 14.31
C THR A 555 6.99 21.83 14.93
N SER A 556 8.07 21.08 14.75
CA SER A 556 8.15 19.67 15.13
C SER A 556 7.95 19.43 16.63
N GLY A 557 8.35 20.36 17.50
CA GLY A 557 8.16 20.27 18.95
C GLY A 557 6.69 20.13 19.35
N ALA A 558 5.83 21.02 18.84
CA ALA A 558 4.38 20.97 19.07
C ALA A 558 3.76 19.70 18.50
N ILE A 559 4.21 19.28 17.31
CA ILE A 559 3.77 18.03 16.69
C ILE A 559 4.10 16.84 17.58
N TRP A 560 5.34 16.73 18.07
CA TRP A 560 5.76 15.60 18.88
C TRP A 560 5.06 15.56 20.24
N ALA A 561 4.81 16.71 20.86
CA ALA A 561 4.09 16.81 22.13
C ALA A 561 2.70 16.15 22.04
N GLU A 562 1.98 16.32 20.93
CA GLU A 562 0.67 15.69 20.70
C GLU A 562 0.80 14.25 20.14
N VAL A 563 1.70 14.05 19.17
CA VAL A 563 1.85 12.79 18.42
C VAL A 563 2.31 11.60 19.27
N LEU A 564 3.09 11.88 20.31
CA LEU A 564 3.74 10.86 21.13
C LEU A 564 3.00 10.61 22.45
N THR A 565 1.90 11.32 22.75
CA THR A 565 1.12 11.09 23.99
C THR A 565 0.67 9.63 24.14
N SER A 566 0.68 9.14 25.39
CA SER A 566 0.20 7.78 25.73
C SER A 566 -1.25 7.56 25.28
N GLN A 567 -2.09 8.60 25.36
CA GLN A 567 -3.46 8.58 24.87
C GLN A 567 -3.51 8.35 23.35
N ARG A 568 -2.70 9.06 22.55
CA ARG A 568 -2.66 8.86 21.09
C ARG A 568 -2.14 7.47 20.72
N ARG A 569 -1.13 6.94 21.43
CA ARG A 569 -0.66 5.55 21.21
C ARG A 569 -1.74 4.54 21.53
N GLY A 570 -2.47 4.74 22.62
CA GLY A 570 -3.61 3.92 23.02
C GLY A 570 -4.73 3.94 21.96
N HIS A 571 -5.12 5.12 21.48
CA HIS A 571 -6.11 5.27 20.42
C HIS A 571 -5.67 4.60 19.11
N ARG A 572 -4.39 4.75 18.71
CA ARG A 572 -3.84 4.04 17.54
C ARG A 572 -3.93 2.52 17.71
N PHE A 573 -3.64 1.99 18.91
CA PHE A 573 -3.75 0.55 19.20
C PHE A 573 -5.19 0.06 19.09
N LEU A 574 -6.13 0.76 19.72
CA LEU A 574 -7.54 0.39 19.70
C LEU A 574 -8.09 0.43 18.29
N ARG A 575 -7.77 1.47 17.51
CA ARG A 575 -8.14 1.57 16.10
C ARG A 575 -7.56 0.44 15.27
N PHE A 576 -6.29 0.10 15.48
CA PHE A 576 -5.67 -1.02 14.80
C PHE A 576 -6.40 -2.34 15.08
N ARG A 577 -6.72 -2.64 16.35
CA ARG A 577 -7.48 -3.85 16.72
C ARG A 577 -8.89 -3.84 16.13
N ALA A 578 -9.53 -2.68 16.13
CA ALA A 578 -10.85 -2.49 15.55
C ALA A 578 -10.86 -2.78 14.05
N ILE A 579 -9.84 -2.32 13.31
CA ILE A 579 -9.64 -2.65 11.89
C ILE A 579 -9.45 -4.14 11.69
N GLN A 580 -8.61 -4.82 12.49
CA GLN A 580 -8.44 -6.27 12.37
C GLN A 580 -9.76 -7.01 12.59
N ARG A 581 -10.51 -6.67 13.64
CA ARG A 581 -11.82 -7.27 13.89
C ARG A 581 -12.80 -7.04 12.74
N ALA A 582 -12.86 -5.82 12.21
CA ALA A 582 -13.72 -5.50 11.07
C ALA A 582 -13.32 -6.28 9.81
N VAL A 583 -12.03 -6.48 9.55
CA VAL A 583 -11.54 -7.33 8.44
C VAL A 583 -12.00 -8.78 8.62
N GLU A 584 -11.84 -9.34 9.81
CA GLU A 584 -12.28 -10.71 10.09
C GLU A 584 -13.80 -10.86 10.00
N GLU A 585 -14.56 -9.84 10.41
CA GLU A 585 -16.01 -9.82 10.31
C GLU A 585 -16.49 -9.73 8.86
N VAL A 586 -15.83 -8.93 8.01
CA VAL A 586 -16.08 -8.95 6.56
C VAL A 586 -15.81 -10.36 6.04
N ALA A 587 -14.66 -10.94 6.35
CA ALA A 587 -14.32 -12.27 5.86
C ALA A 587 -15.30 -13.35 6.33
N GLU A 588 -15.75 -13.31 7.59
CA GLU A 588 -16.77 -14.22 8.12
C GLU A 588 -18.13 -14.04 7.43
N ARG A 589 -18.50 -12.81 7.05
CA ARG A 589 -19.77 -12.54 6.36
C ARG A 589 -19.79 -13.12 4.95
N PHE A 590 -18.67 -13.02 4.23
CA PHE A 590 -18.54 -13.47 2.85
C PHE A 590 -18.08 -14.94 2.72
N ALA A 591 -17.38 -15.47 3.71
CA ALA A 591 -16.85 -16.84 3.76
C ALA A 591 -16.92 -17.40 5.19
N PRO A 592 -18.12 -17.68 5.74
CA PRO A 592 -18.28 -18.14 7.11
C PRO A 592 -17.65 -19.51 7.33
N ILE A 593 -16.89 -19.68 8.42
CA ILE A 593 -16.23 -20.95 8.76
C ILE A 593 -17.24 -21.91 9.42
N LYS A 594 -18.09 -21.41 10.32
CA LYS A 594 -19.06 -22.21 11.07
C LYS A 594 -20.39 -22.32 10.34
N GLY A 595 -20.87 -23.55 10.10
CA GLY A 595 -22.10 -23.83 9.37
C GLY A 595 -22.07 -23.43 7.89
N GLY A 596 -20.98 -22.82 7.39
CA GLY A 596 -20.84 -22.36 6.01
C GLY A 596 -20.76 -23.50 5.00
N LYS A 597 -20.05 -24.59 5.34
CA LYS A 597 -19.96 -25.80 4.49
C LYS A 597 -21.31 -26.53 4.37
N GLU A 598 -22.07 -26.60 5.47
CA GLU A 598 -23.41 -27.21 5.46
C GLU A 598 -24.44 -26.33 4.74
N LYS A 599 -24.36 -25.00 4.92
CA LYS A 599 -25.34 -24.06 4.35
C LYS A 599 -25.13 -23.77 2.87
N TYR A 600 -23.90 -23.85 2.35
CA TYR A 600 -23.57 -23.38 0.99
C TYR A 600 -22.72 -24.37 0.17
N GLY A 601 -22.45 -25.58 0.68
CA GLY A 601 -21.73 -26.61 -0.06
C GLY A 601 -20.32 -26.21 -0.52
N ARG A 602 -19.94 -26.61 -1.73
CA ARG A 602 -18.70 -26.17 -2.40
C ARG A 602 -18.83 -24.69 -2.76
N ARG A 603 -17.79 -23.88 -2.52
CA ARG A 603 -17.86 -22.43 -2.71
C ARG A 603 -16.62 -21.85 -3.37
N ILE A 604 -16.85 -20.84 -4.21
CA ILE A 604 -15.79 -19.97 -4.74
C ILE A 604 -16.16 -18.50 -4.50
N ILE A 605 -15.18 -17.71 -4.04
CA ILE A 605 -15.26 -16.25 -3.99
C ILE A 605 -14.52 -15.68 -5.19
N MET A 606 -15.13 -14.72 -5.89
CA MET A 606 -14.53 -14.12 -7.09
C MET A 606 -14.27 -12.62 -6.91
N PHE A 607 -13.11 -12.17 -7.37
CA PHE A 607 -12.69 -10.78 -7.35
C PHE A 607 -12.20 -10.34 -8.73
N GLU A 608 -12.42 -9.08 -9.09
CA GLU A 608 -11.69 -8.49 -10.23
C GLU A 608 -10.21 -8.30 -9.87
N ASP A 609 -9.31 -8.55 -10.84
CA ASP A 609 -7.85 -8.41 -10.75
C ASP A 609 -7.38 -6.94 -10.78
N GLY A 610 -8.33 -6.01 -10.89
CA GLY A 610 -8.07 -4.58 -10.82
C GLY A 610 -7.59 -4.17 -9.42
N ILE A 611 -6.75 -3.15 -9.35
CA ILE A 611 -6.36 -2.56 -8.06
C ILE A 611 -7.64 -2.07 -7.36
N TRP A 612 -7.99 -2.71 -6.24
CA TRP A 612 -9.04 -2.25 -5.33
C TRP A 612 -8.63 -0.89 -4.73
N LYS A 613 -8.80 0.19 -5.49
CA LYS A 613 -8.51 1.54 -5.03
C LYS A 613 -9.78 2.09 -4.36
N PRO A 614 -9.70 2.56 -3.10
CA PRO A 614 -10.82 3.27 -2.50
C PRO A 614 -11.15 4.48 -3.39
N LYS A 615 -12.38 4.56 -3.87
CA LYS A 615 -12.83 5.69 -4.69
C LYS A 615 -12.98 6.95 -3.81
N LYS A 616 -12.96 8.13 -4.45
CA LYS A 616 -12.99 9.43 -3.74
C LYS A 616 -14.29 9.55 -2.92
N GLY A 617 -14.17 9.85 -1.63
CA GLY A 617 -15.30 10.01 -0.70
C GLY A 617 -15.66 8.76 0.11
N CYS A 618 -14.97 7.63 -0.12
CA CYS A 618 -15.25 6.34 0.49
C CYS A 618 -14.29 6.08 1.67
N PRO A 619 -14.71 5.34 2.71
CA PRO A 619 -13.78 4.91 3.75
C PRO A 619 -12.70 4.00 3.15
N ALA A 620 -11.43 4.36 3.35
CA ALA A 620 -10.30 3.56 2.92
C ALA A 620 -10.23 2.25 3.73
N ALA A 621 -10.86 1.19 3.23
CA ALA A 621 -10.73 -0.15 3.77
C ALA A 621 -9.41 -0.81 3.29
N PRO A 622 -8.74 -1.63 4.12
CA PRO A 622 -7.51 -2.31 3.78
C PRO A 622 -7.83 -3.54 2.92
N ASN A 623 -8.17 -3.30 1.66
CA ASN A 623 -8.61 -4.28 0.68
C ASN A 623 -7.74 -5.55 0.63
N LYS A 624 -6.40 -5.39 0.62
CA LYS A 624 -5.45 -6.51 0.68
C LYS A 624 -5.63 -7.40 1.91
N LYS A 625 -5.96 -6.81 3.07
CA LYS A 625 -6.19 -7.57 4.31
C LYS A 625 -7.53 -8.31 4.26
N ILE A 626 -8.55 -7.74 3.61
CA ILE A 626 -9.85 -8.37 3.42
C ILE A 626 -9.72 -9.60 2.52
N VAL A 627 -9.12 -9.46 1.33
CA VAL A 627 -8.87 -10.58 0.41
C VAL A 627 -8.05 -11.68 1.10
N ARG A 628 -6.98 -11.30 1.81
CA ARG A 628 -6.15 -12.26 2.58
C ARG A 628 -6.92 -12.99 3.68
N ALA A 629 -7.90 -12.35 4.30
CA ALA A 629 -8.72 -12.97 5.34
C ALA A 629 -9.76 -13.92 4.73
N ILE A 630 -10.29 -13.59 3.53
CA ILE A 630 -11.24 -14.42 2.80
C ILE A 630 -10.56 -15.65 2.20
N CYS A 631 -9.41 -15.50 1.54
CA CYS A 631 -8.70 -16.63 0.91
C CYS A 631 -8.14 -17.65 1.91
N GLN A 632 -8.11 -17.32 3.21
CA GLN A 632 -7.79 -18.24 4.29
C GLN A 632 -8.98 -19.10 4.73
N ARG A 633 -10.16 -18.89 4.15
CA ARG A 633 -11.44 -19.51 4.54
C ARG A 633 -12.18 -20.15 3.37
N SER A 634 -11.82 -19.77 2.14
CA SER A 634 -12.49 -20.23 0.93
C SER A 634 -11.55 -20.15 -0.26
N ALA A 635 -11.80 -21.00 -1.27
CA ALA A 635 -11.24 -20.82 -2.59
C ALA A 635 -11.60 -19.43 -3.13
N THR A 636 -10.58 -18.67 -3.52
CA THR A 636 -10.70 -17.32 -4.06
C THR A 636 -10.12 -17.30 -5.47
N VAL A 637 -10.89 -16.79 -6.43
CA VAL A 637 -10.50 -16.65 -7.83
C VAL A 637 -10.40 -15.17 -8.18
N MET A 638 -9.28 -14.78 -8.81
CA MET A 638 -9.10 -13.44 -9.37
C MET A 638 -9.45 -13.48 -10.87
N ILE A 639 -10.16 -12.48 -11.38
CA ILE A 639 -10.70 -12.44 -12.74
C ILE A 639 -10.29 -11.12 -13.40
N PRO A 640 -9.87 -11.11 -14.68
CA PRO A 640 -9.54 -9.87 -15.38
C PRO A 640 -10.57 -8.76 -15.23
N ALA A 641 -10.10 -7.58 -14.82
CA ALA A 641 -10.91 -6.42 -14.54
C ALA A 641 -11.76 -6.06 -15.76
N ALA A 642 -13.05 -5.90 -15.50
CA ALA A 642 -14.05 -5.64 -16.49
C ALA A 642 -14.64 -4.26 -16.27
N TRP A 643 -15.34 -3.73 -17.26
CA TRP A 643 -16.13 -2.51 -17.09
C TRP A 643 -17.38 -2.77 -16.22
N GLY A 644 -17.30 -3.59 -15.16
CA GLY A 644 -18.44 -4.11 -14.39
C GLY A 644 -19.36 -3.03 -13.82
N THR A 645 -18.80 -1.90 -13.39
CA THR A 645 -19.60 -0.75 -12.88
C THR A 645 -20.20 0.14 -13.98
N LYS A 646 -19.83 -0.10 -15.25
CA LYS A 646 -20.22 0.69 -16.43
C LYS A 646 -21.07 -0.12 -17.40
N THR A 647 -21.13 -1.44 -17.30
CA THR A 647 -21.86 -2.30 -18.23
C THR A 647 -23.20 -2.74 -17.64
N CYS A 648 -24.26 -2.75 -18.45
CA CYS A 648 -25.55 -3.33 -18.08
C CYS A 648 -25.48 -4.87 -18.14
N LEU A 649 -25.95 -5.56 -17.11
CA LEU A 649 -25.98 -7.02 -17.08
C LEU A 649 -26.88 -7.61 -18.18
N GLY A 650 -28.05 -7.01 -18.41
CA GLY A 650 -29.06 -7.58 -19.29
C GLY A 650 -28.87 -7.31 -20.78
N CYS A 651 -28.13 -6.28 -21.16
CA CYS A 651 -27.92 -5.93 -22.58
C CYS A 651 -26.46 -5.69 -22.97
N GLY A 652 -25.51 -5.66 -22.03
CA GLY A 652 -24.10 -5.46 -22.32
C GLY A 652 -23.68 -4.03 -22.73
N TYR A 653 -24.61 -3.09 -22.84
CA TYR A 653 -24.32 -1.68 -23.19
C TYR A 653 -23.74 -0.87 -22.01
N GLU A 654 -23.04 0.22 -22.33
CA GLU A 654 -22.51 1.14 -21.33
C GLU A 654 -23.64 1.95 -20.68
N ASN A 655 -23.75 1.86 -19.36
CA ASN A 655 -24.67 2.61 -18.54
C ASN A 655 -24.20 4.07 -18.38
N SER A 656 -25.15 4.99 -18.48
CA SER A 656 -24.93 6.40 -18.14
C SER A 656 -24.94 6.61 -16.61
N ASP A 657 -24.37 7.72 -16.15
CA ASP A 657 -24.47 8.12 -14.74
C ASP A 657 -25.94 8.45 -14.41
N GLY A 658 -26.44 7.92 -13.29
CA GLY A 658 -27.79 8.20 -12.80
C GLY A 658 -27.92 9.55 -12.10
N THR A 659 -29.10 9.77 -11.51
CA THR A 659 -29.43 10.97 -10.71
C THR A 659 -28.57 11.10 -9.45
N ASP A 660 -28.08 9.98 -8.92
CA ASP A 660 -27.11 9.94 -7.84
C ASP A 660 -25.82 9.21 -8.27
N TYR A 661 -24.75 9.39 -7.49
CA TYR A 661 -23.47 8.73 -7.75
C TYR A 661 -23.52 7.21 -7.49
N ARG A 662 -24.62 6.68 -6.95
CA ARG A 662 -24.81 5.27 -6.59
C ARG A 662 -25.51 4.49 -7.70
N THR A 663 -26.28 5.16 -8.55
CA THR A 663 -27.04 4.53 -9.62
C THR A 663 -26.37 4.72 -10.98
N ARG A 664 -26.74 3.81 -11.86
CA ARG A 664 -26.41 3.76 -13.28
C ARG A 664 -27.73 3.62 -14.01
N LEU A 665 -27.87 4.38 -15.08
CA LEU A 665 -29.04 4.31 -15.94
C LEU A 665 -28.70 3.48 -17.17
N CYS A 666 -29.43 2.38 -17.33
CA CYS A 666 -29.52 1.72 -18.63
C CYS A 666 -30.70 2.35 -19.37
N THR A 667 -30.40 3.04 -20.47
CA THR A 667 -31.40 3.69 -21.33
C THR A 667 -31.52 2.89 -22.62
N THR A 668 -32.70 2.28 -22.83
CA THR A 668 -33.19 1.65 -24.08
C THR A 668 -32.12 1.12 -25.04
N SER A 669 -31.79 -0.16 -24.87
CA SER A 669 -31.49 -1.04 -26.00
C SER A 669 -32.65 -2.02 -26.16
N PRO A 670 -33.23 -2.20 -27.36
CA PRO A 670 -34.22 -3.25 -27.61
C PRO A 670 -33.68 -4.61 -27.14
N GLY A 671 -34.42 -5.33 -26.30
CA GLY A 671 -34.04 -6.66 -25.82
C GLY A 671 -33.22 -6.70 -24.52
N CYS A 672 -33.19 -5.62 -23.73
CA CYS A 672 -32.56 -5.68 -22.40
C CYS A 672 -33.30 -6.62 -21.44
N LEU A 673 -32.61 -7.65 -20.96
CA LEU A 673 -33.18 -8.67 -20.07
C LEU A 673 -33.54 -8.15 -18.67
N LEU A 674 -33.01 -7.00 -18.26
CA LEU A 674 -33.36 -6.37 -16.97
C LEU A 674 -34.66 -5.57 -17.02
N HIS A 675 -35.05 -5.08 -18.20
CA HIS A 675 -36.19 -4.18 -18.35
C HIS A 675 -36.84 -4.29 -19.74
N PRO A 676 -37.40 -5.45 -20.11
CA PRO A 676 -37.92 -5.67 -21.46
C PRO A 676 -39.07 -4.71 -21.85
N HIS A 677 -39.74 -4.09 -20.87
CA HIS A 677 -40.94 -3.27 -21.09
C HIS A 677 -40.84 -1.83 -20.56
N THR A 678 -39.77 -1.46 -19.86
CA THR A 678 -39.57 -0.07 -19.41
C THR A 678 -38.44 0.59 -20.18
N PRO A 679 -38.53 1.89 -20.50
CA PRO A 679 -37.53 2.55 -21.33
C PRO A 679 -36.19 2.74 -20.61
N THR A 680 -36.23 2.80 -19.28
CA THR A 680 -35.06 3.00 -18.43
C THR A 680 -35.15 2.16 -17.16
N ILE A 681 -33.99 1.78 -16.63
CA ILE A 681 -33.88 1.21 -15.28
C ILE A 681 -32.70 1.82 -14.54
N GLU A 682 -32.90 2.08 -13.26
CA GLU A 682 -31.84 2.47 -12.35
C GLU A 682 -31.24 1.25 -11.66
N ILE A 683 -29.91 1.09 -11.80
CA ILE A 683 -29.16 -0.02 -11.25
C ILE A 683 -28.18 0.52 -10.20
N ASN A 684 -28.19 -0.05 -9.00
CA ASN A 684 -27.14 0.24 -8.01
C ASN A 684 -25.79 -0.27 -8.55
N ARG A 685 -24.80 0.62 -8.64
CA ARG A 685 -23.45 0.36 -9.17
C ARG A 685 -22.77 -0.85 -8.55
N ASP A 686 -22.83 -0.96 -7.22
CA ASP A 686 -22.13 -2.01 -6.48
C ASP A 686 -22.81 -3.37 -6.75
N HIS A 687 -24.14 -3.40 -6.91
CA HIS A 687 -24.87 -4.62 -7.25
C HIS A 687 -24.75 -4.99 -8.74
N GLY A 688 -24.75 -4.00 -9.62
CA GLY A 688 -24.54 -4.21 -11.06
C GLY A 688 -23.15 -4.79 -11.34
N ALA A 689 -22.12 -4.30 -10.65
CA ALA A 689 -20.77 -4.83 -10.75
C ALA A 689 -20.69 -6.29 -10.27
N VAL A 690 -21.31 -6.63 -9.14
CA VAL A 690 -21.42 -8.01 -8.65
C VAL A 690 -22.11 -8.92 -9.68
N GLY A 691 -23.22 -8.45 -10.26
CA GLY A 691 -23.97 -9.17 -11.29
C GLY A 691 -23.12 -9.46 -12.53
N VAL A 692 -22.50 -8.41 -13.08
CA VAL A 692 -21.63 -8.51 -14.27
C VAL A 692 -20.42 -9.39 -14.00
N LEU A 693 -19.81 -9.28 -12.82
CA LEU A 693 -18.68 -10.11 -12.44
C LEU A 693 -19.06 -11.59 -12.40
N GLY A 694 -20.18 -11.95 -11.75
CA GLY A 694 -20.60 -13.35 -11.66
C GLY A 694 -20.96 -13.97 -13.00
N VAL A 695 -21.77 -13.29 -13.82
CA VAL A 695 -22.12 -13.77 -15.16
C VAL A 695 -20.88 -13.88 -16.06
N ARG A 696 -19.93 -12.95 -15.94
CA ARG A 696 -18.67 -13.05 -16.70
C ARG A 696 -17.81 -14.21 -16.26
N ALA A 697 -17.71 -14.42 -14.95
CA ALA A 697 -16.87 -15.45 -14.38
C ALA A 697 -17.34 -16.85 -14.73
N VAL A 698 -18.65 -17.04 -14.86
CA VAL A 698 -19.26 -18.35 -15.01
C VAL A 698 -19.74 -18.63 -16.44
N TYR A 699 -20.16 -17.61 -17.20
CA TYR A 699 -20.87 -17.80 -18.47
C TYR A 699 -20.19 -17.17 -19.71
N VAL A 700 -19.73 -15.92 -19.63
CA VAL A 700 -19.58 -15.10 -20.85
C VAL A 700 -18.29 -15.31 -21.65
N ILE A 701 -17.26 -15.99 -21.15
CA ILE A 701 -15.98 -15.92 -21.87
C ILE A 701 -15.83 -16.82 -23.10
N SER A 702 -16.75 -17.75 -23.39
CA SER A 702 -16.64 -18.62 -24.58
C SER A 702 -17.40 -18.16 -25.84
N ARG A 703 -18.38 -17.25 -25.78
CA ARG A 703 -19.22 -16.93 -26.97
C ARG A 703 -19.37 -15.47 -27.38
N ILE A 704 -19.06 -14.52 -26.52
CA ILE A 704 -19.34 -13.10 -26.80
C ILE A 704 -18.08 -12.32 -27.18
N TRP A 705 -16.88 -12.85 -26.92
CA TRP A 705 -15.66 -12.11 -27.24
C TRP A 705 -15.28 -12.13 -28.73
N SER A 706 -15.77 -13.11 -29.49
CA SER A 706 -15.73 -13.10 -30.95
C SER A 706 -16.68 -12.04 -31.53
N ALA A 707 -17.88 -11.87 -30.99
CA ALA A 707 -18.83 -10.83 -31.41
C ALA A 707 -18.43 -9.41 -30.93
N TYR A 708 -17.76 -9.28 -29.78
CA TYR A 708 -17.23 -8.00 -29.30
C TYR A 708 -15.91 -7.60 -29.98
N ARG A 709 -15.23 -8.53 -30.68
CA ARG A 709 -14.03 -8.20 -31.48
C ARG A 709 -14.37 -7.23 -32.61
N ASP A 710 -15.60 -7.32 -33.14
CA ASP A 710 -16.11 -6.47 -34.22
C ASP A 710 -16.75 -5.16 -33.72
N TRP A 711 -16.86 -4.96 -32.40
CA TRP A 711 -17.40 -3.76 -31.75
C TRP A 711 -16.35 -2.91 -31.05
N ARG A 712 -15.06 -3.07 -31.41
CA ARG A 712 -14.00 -2.14 -31.00
C ARG A 712 -14.21 -0.79 -31.69
N PRO A 713 -14.33 0.34 -30.96
CA PRO A 713 -13.81 1.59 -31.51
C PRO A 713 -12.31 1.39 -31.68
N VAL A 714 -11.83 1.53 -32.92
CA VAL A 714 -10.44 1.38 -33.33
C VAL A 714 -9.48 2.00 -32.29
N GLY A 715 -8.66 1.15 -31.66
CA GLY A 715 -7.58 1.57 -30.76
C GLY A 715 -7.46 0.67 -29.53
N TYR A 716 -6.23 0.28 -29.18
CA TYR A 716 -5.82 -0.70 -28.15
C TYR A 716 -5.81 -2.17 -28.61
N ASN A 717 -4.65 -2.59 -29.10
CA ASN A 717 -4.17 -3.96 -28.94
C ASN A 717 -3.31 -4.02 -27.67
N MET A 718 -3.39 -5.15 -26.96
CA MET A 718 -2.54 -5.47 -25.81
C MET A 718 -1.08 -5.59 -26.20
#